data_AF-A0A1G9DEA7-F1
#
_entry.id   AF-A0A1G9DEA7-F1
#
_cell.length_a   1.000
_cell.length_b   1.000
_cell.length_c   1.000
_cell.angle_alpha   90.00
_cell.angle_beta   90.00
_cell.angle_gamma   90.00
#
_symmetry.space_group_name_H-M   'P 1'
#
loop_
_entity.id
_entity.type
_entity.pdbx_description
1 polymer ?
#
loop_
_entity_poly.entity_id
_entity_poly.type
_entity_poly.pdbx_seq_one_letter_code
_entity_poly.pdbx_strand_id
1 'polypeptide(L)'
;MSAWTLAYDGFHPEGEELREALCTLGNGRFATRGATPDGGPRTPGTYLAGCYDRLDSVVAGHTVTNEDIVNLPDWLPLTFATPGSEWFSPDRAELPLYRHELDMRRGLLLRELRWRDAEGRVTHVRQRRLVSMADPYVAAMETAFTAENWSGPLRVRARLEGRVTNRGVVRYRALRGDHLTGHATGSENDLAWLTAATRASHVTVALAARVDGDAPPSRPALGLGHVDSDHVLDLAAGEPARLTKVVSLTSSRDPASHDARSSALRHVRRAPGFGELLARHEAAWERLWRQARLDVDGPELSRLVHLHVFHLLQTLSPHTADLDVGVPARGLHGEAYRGHVFWDELFVLPWLDLRFPEIARGLLRYRWRRLPEARDAAAQAGYAGAMFPWQSGSDGREETQTLHLNPMSGRWVPDNSRLQRHVGLAVAYNVWQHHLATGSLPTWCAELLLDIARFFASLAEPVAGRYEIRGVMGPDEYHDAYPGAAEPGLANNAYTNVMTAWLMLRALDTARLVPHLAPPPDELTHWDDVSRRLRVDFHDGVISQFTGYADLLELDWDRYRGVRRLDRALEAEGDDVNRYKASKQADTLMLCYLLSGGELVALLERLGYPVAPGLIPRTIAYYLERTSHGSTLSAVVHAWVLSRSNRPRSWRFLTEALAGDVEDVQGGTTAEGIHLGAMGGSLDLLQRCYLGLELRPEGLFLDPDVPDRLGLLSLPIHYRGRRLFIDADHREARINGVPRRTCTRGEPIMPGTGDLGRRIIHHRKRLGMTREQVAEHANLSPGYLTYLEENADNPDTGTLYRLADALRTTVSELLGAGHDRPPGRGPAMAHPTLERLEEDECLRLIAPGGIGRVAFDGPLGPTVLPVNYTMHEGNIVFRTAAGGPMDTELRSGSEGVDIKIGFEVDRLDEARREGWSVMVHGPAHHVPPEEAEELAGADVTPWAGGERRLYVRIAPHQITGRRIHGV
;
A
#
# COMPACT_ATOMS: atom_id res chain seq x y z
N MET A 1 -13.04 14.01 19.16
CA MET A 1 -13.14 12.69 18.51
C MET A 1 -11.74 12.17 18.25
N SER A 2 -11.49 10.87 18.40
CA SER A 2 -10.17 10.27 18.14
C SER A 2 -9.91 10.19 16.63
N ALA A 3 -8.66 10.41 16.20
CA ALA A 3 -8.22 10.24 14.81
C ALA A 3 -8.26 8.78 14.33
N TRP A 4 -8.50 7.82 15.23
CA TRP A 4 -8.46 6.38 14.94
C TRP A 4 -9.83 5.72 14.91
N THR A 5 -10.90 6.48 15.17
CA THR A 5 -12.24 5.92 15.38
C THR A 5 -13.25 6.55 14.43
N LEU A 6 -14.06 5.72 13.77
CA LEU A 6 -15.28 6.13 13.10
C LEU A 6 -16.47 5.65 13.95
N ALA A 7 -17.23 6.58 14.50
CA ALA A 7 -18.28 6.29 15.47
C ALA A 7 -19.66 6.76 14.99
N TYR A 8 -20.67 5.95 15.28
CA TYR A 8 -22.07 6.18 14.93
C TYR A 8 -22.90 6.02 16.20
N ASP A 9 -23.56 7.09 16.61
CA ASP A 9 -24.45 7.13 17.77
C ASP A 9 -25.91 7.06 17.31
N GLY A 10 -26.73 6.29 18.01
CA GLY A 10 -28.12 6.02 17.62
C GLY A 10 -28.25 4.92 16.56
N PHE A 11 -29.45 4.32 16.48
CA PHE A 11 -29.81 3.36 15.43
C PHE A 11 -30.63 4.08 14.35
N HIS A 12 -30.08 4.15 13.14
CA HIS A 12 -30.67 4.87 12.01
C HIS A 12 -30.85 3.92 10.81
N PRO A 13 -32.02 3.28 10.64
CA PRO A 13 -32.24 2.26 9.60
C PRO A 13 -31.85 2.69 8.19
N GLU A 14 -32.10 3.96 7.84
CA GLU A 14 -31.81 4.51 6.50
C GLU A 14 -30.31 4.64 6.20
N GLY A 15 -29.47 4.75 7.23
CA GLY A 15 -28.01 4.89 7.09
C GLY A 15 -27.22 3.59 7.29
N GLU A 16 -27.91 2.47 7.55
CA GLU A 16 -27.25 1.21 7.92
C GLU A 16 -26.37 0.68 6.78
N GLU A 17 -26.82 0.70 5.52
CA GLU A 17 -26.03 0.14 4.41
C GLU A 17 -24.70 0.88 4.20
N LEU A 18 -24.67 2.19 4.41
CA LEU A 18 -23.45 3.02 4.37
C LEU A 18 -22.52 2.69 5.55
N ARG A 19 -23.07 2.69 6.78
CA ARG A 19 -22.33 2.30 7.99
C ARG A 19 -21.73 0.90 7.83
N GLU A 20 -22.49 -0.04 7.30
CA GLU A 20 -22.06 -1.41 7.07
C GLU A 20 -20.87 -1.49 6.10
N ALA A 21 -20.89 -0.72 5.02
CA ALA A 21 -19.76 -0.67 4.09
C ALA A 21 -18.51 -0.11 4.80
N LEU A 22 -18.64 1.04 5.47
CA LEU A 22 -17.53 1.71 6.17
C LEU A 22 -17.03 0.96 7.41
N CYS A 23 -17.84 0.11 8.03
CA CYS A 23 -17.48 -0.71 9.19
C CYS A 23 -17.15 -2.16 8.82
N THR A 24 -16.86 -2.44 7.55
CA THR A 24 -16.34 -3.74 7.10
C THR A 24 -15.06 -4.10 7.86
N LEU A 25 -14.91 -5.37 8.19
CA LEU A 25 -13.66 -5.92 8.71
C LEU A 25 -13.14 -6.99 7.75
N GLY A 26 -11.84 -6.95 7.46
CA GLY A 26 -11.18 -7.90 6.57
C GLY A 26 -9.70 -8.06 6.86
N ASN A 27 -9.08 -9.03 6.17
CA ASN A 27 -7.67 -9.36 6.33
C ASN A 27 -6.96 -9.63 5.00
N GLY A 28 -7.51 -9.18 3.87
CA GLY A 28 -6.97 -9.39 2.52
C GLY A 28 -7.24 -10.78 1.93
N ARG A 29 -7.64 -11.77 2.75
CA ARG A 29 -8.16 -13.05 2.27
C ARG A 29 -9.68 -13.02 2.19
N PHE A 30 -10.35 -12.63 3.27
CA PHE A 30 -11.80 -12.43 3.27
C PHE A 30 -12.17 -11.19 4.07
N ALA A 31 -13.37 -10.69 3.82
CA ALA A 31 -13.96 -9.59 4.56
C ALA A 31 -15.43 -9.84 4.85
N THR A 32 -15.92 -9.23 5.92
CA THR A 32 -17.32 -9.25 6.33
C THR A 32 -17.77 -7.83 6.62
N ARG A 33 -18.87 -7.42 5.98
CA ARG A 33 -19.48 -6.09 6.16
C ARG A 33 -19.79 -5.79 7.63
N GLY A 34 -19.88 -4.50 7.95
CA GLY A 34 -20.25 -3.91 9.23
C GLY A 34 -21.64 -4.24 9.79
N ALA A 35 -22.34 -5.22 9.20
CA ALA A 35 -23.71 -5.59 9.53
C ALA A 35 -23.87 -5.97 11.01
N THR A 36 -25.03 -5.62 11.56
CA THR A 36 -25.42 -6.02 12.92
C THR A 36 -25.55 -7.55 13.00
N PRO A 37 -25.22 -8.17 14.14
CA PRO A 37 -25.39 -9.62 14.30
C PRO A 37 -26.84 -10.04 14.54
N ASP A 38 -27.73 -9.13 14.94
CA ASP A 38 -29.15 -9.40 15.25
C ASP A 38 -30.09 -8.95 14.11
N GLY A 39 -31.40 -8.88 14.38
CA GLY A 39 -32.43 -8.59 13.38
C GLY A 39 -32.37 -7.17 12.78
N GLY A 40 -33.47 -6.76 12.13
CA GLY A 40 -33.59 -5.47 11.44
C GLY A 40 -33.18 -5.49 9.96
N PRO A 41 -33.30 -4.35 9.25
CA PRO A 41 -32.81 -4.19 7.89
C PRO A 41 -31.28 -4.18 7.91
N ARG A 42 -30.68 -5.28 7.43
CA ARG A 42 -29.24 -5.45 7.32
C ARG A 42 -28.89 -5.98 5.93
N THR A 43 -27.73 -5.59 5.42
CA THR A 43 -27.22 -6.03 4.11
C THR A 43 -25.91 -6.80 4.34
N PRO A 44 -25.99 -8.01 4.92
CA PRO A 44 -24.80 -8.80 5.23
C PRO A 44 -24.06 -9.19 3.95
N GLY A 45 -22.73 -9.11 4.01
CA GLY A 45 -21.85 -9.55 2.95
C GLY A 45 -20.61 -10.17 3.55
N THR A 46 -20.30 -11.41 3.19
CA THR A 46 -19.00 -12.03 3.46
C THR A 46 -18.38 -12.42 2.14
N TYR A 47 -17.19 -11.92 1.82
CA TYR A 47 -16.57 -12.12 0.52
C TYR A 47 -15.17 -12.70 0.68
N LEU A 48 -14.86 -13.73 -0.10
CA LEU A 48 -13.51 -14.29 -0.23
C LEU A 48 -12.86 -13.71 -1.49
N ALA A 49 -11.64 -13.20 -1.34
CA ALA A 49 -10.89 -12.63 -2.46
C ALA A 49 -10.76 -13.64 -3.62
N GLY A 50 -11.17 -13.24 -4.82
CA GLY A 50 -11.11 -14.08 -6.02
C GLY A 50 -12.16 -15.20 -6.10
N CYS A 51 -13.17 -15.22 -5.23
CA CYS A 51 -14.27 -16.17 -5.30
C CYS A 51 -15.40 -15.63 -6.17
N TYR A 52 -15.32 -15.91 -7.46
CA TYR A 52 -16.32 -15.55 -8.45
C TYR A 52 -17.18 -16.75 -8.86
N ASP A 53 -18.40 -16.48 -9.32
CA ASP A 53 -19.28 -17.45 -9.96
C ASP A 53 -20.05 -16.79 -11.10
N ARG A 54 -20.29 -17.54 -12.17
CA ARG A 54 -20.83 -17.01 -13.41
C ARG A 54 -22.16 -17.67 -13.73
N LEU A 55 -23.21 -16.86 -13.88
CA LEU A 55 -24.57 -17.33 -14.09
C LEU A 55 -25.28 -16.58 -15.23
N ASP A 56 -26.17 -17.32 -15.90
CA ASP A 56 -27.08 -16.77 -16.89
C ASP A 56 -28.37 -16.28 -16.21
N SER A 57 -28.76 -15.05 -16.54
CA SER A 57 -29.99 -14.41 -16.07
C SER A 57 -30.91 -14.12 -17.25
N VAL A 58 -32.22 -14.28 -17.09
CA VAL A 58 -33.20 -13.84 -18.09
C VAL A 58 -33.80 -12.52 -17.63
N VAL A 59 -33.46 -11.43 -18.31
CA VAL A 59 -33.93 -10.07 -18.00
C VAL A 59 -34.66 -9.52 -19.21
N ALA A 60 -35.92 -9.12 -19.03
CA ALA A 60 -36.75 -8.56 -20.11
C ALA A 60 -36.76 -9.39 -21.41
N GLY A 61 -36.69 -10.73 -21.29
CA GLY A 61 -36.68 -11.66 -22.44
C GLY A 61 -35.30 -11.92 -23.05
N HIS A 62 -34.23 -11.32 -22.54
CA HIS A 62 -32.86 -11.54 -23.00
C HIS A 62 -32.05 -12.35 -21.96
N THR A 63 -31.25 -13.30 -22.44
CA THR A 63 -30.26 -13.98 -21.60
C THR A 63 -29.00 -13.13 -21.48
N VAL A 64 -28.61 -12.82 -20.25
CA VAL A 64 -27.40 -12.07 -19.91
C VAL A 64 -26.54 -12.93 -18.98
N THR A 65 -25.30 -13.19 -19.38
CA THR A 65 -24.31 -13.90 -18.56
C THR A 65 -23.49 -12.90 -17.75
N ASN A 66 -23.37 -13.13 -16.44
CA ASN A 66 -22.58 -12.28 -15.54
C ASN A 66 -21.71 -13.13 -14.64
N GLU A 67 -20.45 -12.75 -14.49
CA GLU A 67 -19.61 -13.19 -13.39
C GLU A 67 -19.74 -12.20 -12.22
N ASP A 68 -19.90 -12.74 -11.00
CA ASP A 68 -20.05 -11.94 -9.79
C ASP A 68 -19.19 -12.52 -8.66
N ILE A 69 -18.58 -11.65 -7.86
CA ILE A 69 -17.99 -12.05 -6.58
C ILE A 69 -19.11 -12.58 -5.67
N VAL A 70 -18.91 -13.76 -5.09
CA VAL A 70 -19.98 -14.46 -4.39
C VAL A 70 -20.12 -13.97 -2.95
N ASN A 71 -21.34 -13.59 -2.55
CA ASN A 71 -21.69 -13.43 -1.14
C ASN A 71 -21.72 -14.81 -0.47
N LEU A 72 -20.74 -15.07 0.40
CA LEU A 72 -20.54 -16.33 1.11
C LEU A 72 -21.41 -16.41 2.38
N PRO A 73 -21.59 -17.63 2.95
CA PRO A 73 -22.37 -17.81 4.16
C PRO A 73 -22.05 -16.79 5.26
N ASP A 74 -23.10 -16.26 5.88
CA ASP A 74 -23.03 -15.25 6.92
C ASP A 74 -22.78 -15.91 8.28
N TRP A 75 -21.66 -15.53 8.90
CA TRP A 75 -21.25 -16.02 10.21
C TRP A 75 -21.63 -15.07 11.35
N LEU A 76 -22.10 -13.86 11.05
CA LEU A 76 -22.43 -12.84 12.06
C LEU A 76 -23.63 -13.17 12.96
N PRO A 77 -24.70 -13.87 12.51
CA PRO A 77 -25.94 -13.97 13.27
C PRO A 77 -25.73 -14.40 14.73
N LEU A 78 -26.13 -13.50 15.64
CA LEU A 78 -26.24 -13.67 17.08
C LEU A 78 -27.33 -12.75 17.62
N THR A 79 -28.38 -13.33 18.19
CA THR A 79 -29.49 -12.59 18.83
C THR A 79 -29.73 -13.11 20.24
N PHE A 80 -30.53 -12.39 21.03
CA PHE A 80 -30.81 -12.69 22.43
C PHE A 80 -32.24 -12.34 22.80
N ALA A 81 -32.75 -12.90 23.89
CA ALA A 81 -34.10 -12.65 24.40
C ALA A 81 -34.14 -12.79 25.92
N THR A 82 -34.79 -11.83 26.58
CA THR A 82 -35.13 -11.91 28.00
C THR A 82 -36.27 -12.92 28.23
N PRO A 83 -36.55 -13.34 29.48
CA PRO A 83 -37.65 -14.26 29.76
C PRO A 83 -39.00 -13.71 29.27
N GLY A 84 -39.73 -14.47 28.47
CA GLY A 84 -41.04 -14.05 27.95
C GLY A 84 -40.99 -13.07 26.76
N SER A 85 -39.81 -12.59 26.35
CA SER A 85 -39.69 -11.72 25.18
C SER A 85 -39.51 -12.50 23.86
N GLU A 86 -39.78 -11.83 22.73
CA GLU A 86 -39.30 -12.26 21.42
C GLU A 86 -37.76 -12.05 21.31
N TRP A 87 -37.18 -12.56 20.22
CA TRP A 87 -35.78 -12.32 19.88
C TRP A 87 -35.54 -10.84 19.61
N PHE A 88 -34.44 -10.31 20.12
CA PHE A 88 -34.05 -8.93 19.98
C PHE A 88 -33.94 -8.52 18.50
N SER A 89 -34.56 -7.38 18.19
CA SER A 89 -34.51 -6.71 16.89
C SER A 89 -34.37 -5.21 17.12
N PRO A 90 -33.29 -4.57 16.61
CA PRO A 90 -33.04 -3.15 16.87
C PRO A 90 -34.10 -2.22 16.28
N ASP A 91 -34.79 -2.62 15.21
CA ASP A 91 -35.87 -1.86 14.55
C ASP A 91 -37.13 -1.69 15.41
N ARG A 92 -37.32 -2.53 16.42
CA ARG A 92 -38.50 -2.53 17.30
C ARG A 92 -38.15 -2.29 18.77
N ALA A 93 -36.86 -2.12 19.07
CA ALA A 93 -36.36 -2.03 20.43
C ALA A 93 -36.38 -0.60 20.95
N GLU A 94 -36.71 -0.43 22.23
CA GLU A 94 -36.37 0.79 22.97
C GLU A 94 -34.88 0.75 23.32
N LEU A 95 -34.09 1.65 22.72
CA LEU A 95 -32.64 1.68 22.82
C LEU A 95 -32.15 2.96 23.50
N PRO A 96 -32.13 3.04 24.85
CA PRO A 96 -31.56 4.20 25.56
C PRO A 96 -30.09 4.50 25.22
N LEU A 97 -29.35 3.51 24.73
CA LEU A 97 -27.99 3.66 24.21
C LEU A 97 -27.85 2.77 22.98
N TYR A 98 -27.25 3.31 21.92
CA TYR A 98 -26.80 2.55 20.77
C TYR A 98 -25.60 3.25 20.16
N ARG A 99 -24.47 2.54 20.05
CA ARG A 99 -23.24 3.07 19.50
C ARG A 99 -22.50 1.98 18.74
N HIS A 100 -22.05 2.31 17.53
CA HIS A 100 -21.08 1.53 16.77
C HIS A 100 -19.78 2.31 16.65
N GLU A 101 -18.65 1.63 16.78
CA GLU A 101 -17.33 2.25 16.64
C GLU A 101 -16.37 1.31 15.92
N LEU A 102 -15.89 1.75 14.75
CA LEU A 102 -14.75 1.13 14.08
C LEU A 102 -13.46 1.72 14.65
N ASP A 103 -12.67 0.89 15.31
CA ASP A 103 -11.31 1.20 15.74
C ASP A 103 -10.33 0.74 14.66
N MET A 104 -9.87 1.70 13.85
CA MET A 104 -8.98 1.45 12.71
C MET A 104 -7.56 1.09 13.16
N ARG A 105 -7.15 1.57 14.35
CA ARG A 105 -5.81 1.28 14.89
C ARG A 105 -5.68 -0.20 15.23
N ARG A 106 -6.71 -0.75 15.85
CA ARG A 106 -6.75 -2.15 16.31
C ARG A 106 -7.42 -3.09 15.32
N GLY A 107 -8.20 -2.58 14.36
CA GLY A 107 -8.98 -3.37 13.41
C GLY A 107 -10.20 -4.04 14.03
N LEU A 108 -10.87 -3.34 14.97
CA LEU A 108 -12.01 -3.86 15.72
C LEU A 108 -13.29 -3.11 15.38
N LEU A 109 -14.39 -3.84 15.29
CA LEU A 109 -15.72 -3.24 15.37
C LEU A 109 -16.29 -3.45 16.77
N LEU A 110 -16.64 -2.35 17.41
CA LEU A 110 -17.26 -2.31 18.72
C LEU A 110 -18.73 -1.91 18.55
N ARG A 111 -19.60 -2.54 19.31
CA ARG A 111 -21.00 -2.12 19.44
C ARG A 111 -21.41 -2.15 20.89
N GLU A 112 -22.04 -1.08 21.34
CA GLU A 112 -22.57 -0.94 22.69
C GLU A 112 -24.03 -0.52 22.59
N LEU A 113 -24.91 -1.25 23.29
CA LEU A 113 -26.32 -0.89 23.36
C LEU A 113 -26.91 -1.19 24.73
N ARG A 114 -27.91 -0.40 25.11
CA ARG A 114 -28.82 -0.72 26.22
C ARG A 114 -30.18 -0.96 25.62
N TRP A 115 -30.75 -2.11 25.91
CA TRP A 115 -32.10 -2.47 25.48
C TRP A 115 -33.02 -2.48 26.69
N ARG A 116 -34.14 -1.78 26.59
CA ARG A 116 -35.27 -1.90 27.51
C ARG A 116 -36.36 -2.73 26.86
N ASP A 117 -36.77 -3.82 27.51
CA ASP A 117 -37.88 -4.64 27.03
C ASP A 117 -39.25 -4.17 27.55
N ALA A 118 -40.32 -4.86 27.14
CA ALA A 118 -41.70 -4.51 27.48
C ALA A 118 -42.02 -4.60 28.99
N GLU A 119 -41.20 -5.31 29.77
CA GLU A 119 -41.33 -5.45 31.23
C GLU A 119 -40.45 -4.43 31.97
N GLY A 120 -39.76 -3.54 31.25
CA GLY A 120 -38.87 -2.53 31.81
C GLY A 120 -37.50 -3.05 32.23
N ARG A 121 -37.16 -4.31 31.88
CA ARG A 121 -35.83 -4.88 32.14
C ARG A 121 -34.82 -4.24 31.20
N VAL A 122 -33.72 -3.78 31.75
CA VAL A 122 -32.62 -3.14 31.01
C VAL A 122 -31.46 -4.11 30.92
N THR A 123 -31.08 -4.45 29.68
CA THR A 123 -29.93 -5.29 29.38
C THR A 123 -28.90 -4.47 28.60
N HIS A 124 -27.70 -4.37 29.16
CA HIS A 124 -26.57 -3.75 28.51
C HIS A 124 -25.76 -4.80 27.75
N VAL A 125 -25.50 -4.54 26.47
CA VAL A 125 -24.80 -5.45 25.57
C VAL A 125 -23.58 -4.74 25.00
N ARG A 126 -22.41 -5.38 25.13
CA ARG A 126 -21.14 -4.92 24.55
C ARG A 126 -20.57 -6.00 23.64
N GLN A 127 -20.33 -5.65 22.38
CA GLN A 127 -19.80 -6.56 21.36
C GLN A 127 -18.45 -6.07 20.87
N ARG A 128 -17.52 -7.02 20.71
CA ARG A 128 -16.19 -6.81 20.12
C ARG A 128 -15.99 -7.81 19.01
N ARG A 129 -15.70 -7.34 17.80
CA ARG A 129 -15.58 -8.17 16.60
C ARG A 129 -14.25 -7.93 15.89
N LEU A 130 -13.65 -9.02 15.40
CA LEU A 130 -12.45 -9.00 14.57
C LEU A 130 -12.54 -10.01 13.42
N VAL A 131 -11.91 -9.67 12.29
CA VAL A 131 -11.45 -10.63 11.28
C VAL A 131 -9.93 -10.68 11.42
N SER A 132 -9.38 -11.84 11.76
CA SER A 132 -8.02 -11.93 12.27
C SER A 132 -7.00 -11.56 11.18
N MET A 133 -6.16 -10.56 11.45
CA MET A 133 -5.00 -10.25 10.62
C MET A 133 -3.82 -11.18 10.95
N ALA A 134 -3.86 -11.89 12.08
CA ALA A 134 -2.82 -12.83 12.48
C ALA A 134 -3.04 -14.26 11.95
N ASP A 135 -4.30 -14.66 11.74
CA ASP A 135 -4.68 -15.93 11.14
C ASP A 135 -5.70 -15.64 10.02
N PRO A 136 -5.34 -15.83 8.73
CA PRO A 136 -6.17 -15.40 7.61
C PRO A 136 -7.49 -16.17 7.50
N TYR A 137 -7.67 -17.25 8.26
CA TYR A 137 -8.85 -18.11 8.20
C TYR A 137 -9.84 -17.87 9.34
N VAL A 138 -9.53 -17.03 10.34
CA VAL A 138 -10.30 -16.92 11.58
C VAL A 138 -10.96 -15.55 11.74
N ALA A 139 -12.20 -15.53 12.20
CA ALA A 139 -12.88 -14.35 12.73
C ALA A 139 -13.52 -14.66 14.09
N ALA A 140 -13.79 -13.64 14.89
CA ALA A 140 -14.39 -13.83 16.20
C ALA A 140 -15.28 -12.65 16.61
N MET A 141 -16.30 -12.96 17.41
CA MET A 141 -17.17 -11.99 18.05
C MET A 141 -17.38 -12.39 19.52
N GLU A 142 -16.94 -11.53 20.44
CA GLU A 142 -17.28 -11.64 21.86
C GLU A 142 -18.47 -10.71 22.16
N THR A 143 -19.49 -11.23 22.84
CA THR A 143 -20.62 -10.45 23.35
C THR A 143 -20.68 -10.61 24.87
N ALA A 144 -20.70 -9.48 25.58
CA ALA A 144 -20.93 -9.40 27.02
C ALA A 144 -22.33 -8.84 27.27
N PHE A 145 -23.08 -9.51 28.15
CA PHE A 145 -24.42 -9.14 28.59
C PHE A 145 -24.39 -8.80 30.06
N THR A 146 -24.95 -7.65 30.44
CA THR A 146 -25.11 -7.23 31.83
C THR A 146 -26.57 -6.87 32.07
N ALA A 147 -27.24 -7.59 32.96
CA ALA A 147 -28.57 -7.25 33.41
C ALA A 147 -28.47 -6.09 34.42
N GLU A 148 -28.98 -4.90 34.10
CA GLU A 148 -28.76 -3.71 34.94
C GLU A 148 -29.74 -3.65 36.13
N ASN A 149 -30.98 -4.11 35.94
CA ASN A 149 -32.05 -4.03 36.94
C ASN A 149 -32.86 -5.33 37.10
N TRP A 150 -32.33 -6.46 36.64
CA TRP A 150 -32.99 -7.77 36.70
C TRP A 150 -31.97 -8.90 36.84
N SER A 151 -32.44 -10.09 37.20
CA SER A 151 -31.66 -11.33 37.21
C SER A 151 -32.51 -12.45 36.61
N GLY A 152 -31.88 -13.43 35.98
CA GLY A 152 -32.57 -14.58 35.40
C GLY A 152 -31.98 -15.06 34.08
N PRO A 153 -32.65 -16.01 33.40
CA PRO A 153 -32.11 -16.63 32.21
C PRO A 153 -32.23 -15.71 30.98
N LEU A 154 -31.11 -15.39 30.34
CA LEU A 154 -31.05 -14.79 29.02
C LEU A 154 -30.83 -15.88 27.96
N ARG A 155 -31.73 -15.98 26.99
CA ARG A 155 -31.54 -16.86 25.83
C ARG A 155 -30.68 -16.16 24.80
N VAL A 156 -29.68 -16.84 24.25
CA VAL A 156 -28.80 -16.34 23.19
C VAL A 156 -28.73 -17.37 22.08
N ARG A 157 -28.97 -16.96 20.84
CA ARG A 157 -28.89 -17.83 19.65
C ARG A 157 -27.75 -17.36 18.77
N ALA A 158 -26.76 -18.23 18.56
CA ALA A 158 -25.73 -18.05 17.54
C ALA A 158 -26.07 -18.87 16.29
N ARG A 159 -25.97 -18.29 15.09
CA ARG A 159 -26.31 -18.97 13.83
C ARG A 159 -25.20 -18.90 12.78
N LEU A 160 -24.98 -20.00 12.06
CA LEU A 160 -24.35 -19.96 10.74
C LEU A 160 -25.46 -19.93 9.67
N GLU A 161 -25.47 -18.93 8.79
CA GLU A 161 -26.52 -18.73 7.78
C GLU A 161 -25.94 -18.88 6.38
N GLY A 162 -26.30 -19.96 5.68
CA GLY A 162 -25.82 -20.26 4.32
C GLY A 162 -26.76 -19.84 3.21
N ARG A 163 -28.01 -19.42 3.51
CA ARG A 163 -29.01 -19.04 2.50
C ARG A 163 -28.88 -17.57 2.10
N VAL A 164 -27.65 -17.15 1.83
CA VAL A 164 -27.32 -15.82 1.35
C VAL A 164 -27.44 -15.77 -0.18
N THR A 165 -27.67 -14.57 -0.71
CA THR A 165 -27.75 -14.28 -2.14
C THR A 165 -27.15 -12.91 -2.40
N ASN A 166 -26.53 -12.72 -3.56
CA ASN A 166 -26.09 -11.40 -4.02
C ASN A 166 -27.30 -10.51 -4.29
N ARG A 167 -27.53 -9.51 -3.42
CA ARG A 167 -28.66 -8.56 -3.49
C ARG A 167 -28.32 -7.16 -2.96
N GLY A 168 -27.05 -6.95 -2.59
CA GLY A 168 -26.54 -5.70 -2.00
C GLY A 168 -26.51 -4.53 -2.99
N VAL A 169 -26.74 -4.77 -4.27
CA VAL A 169 -26.87 -3.74 -5.30
C VAL A 169 -28.27 -3.78 -5.91
N VAL A 170 -29.03 -2.69 -5.79
CA VAL A 170 -30.43 -2.63 -6.23
C VAL A 170 -30.59 -2.96 -7.71
N ARG A 171 -29.72 -2.41 -8.57
CA ARG A 171 -29.75 -2.63 -10.03
C ARG A 171 -29.44 -4.07 -10.45
N TYR A 172 -28.80 -4.88 -9.58
CA TYR A 172 -28.46 -6.27 -9.89
C TYR A 172 -29.53 -7.25 -9.43
N ARG A 173 -30.58 -6.80 -8.73
CA ARG A 173 -31.61 -7.70 -8.16
C ARG A 173 -32.45 -8.46 -9.20
N ALA A 174 -32.44 -8.02 -10.47
CA ALA A 174 -33.06 -8.74 -11.58
C ALA A 174 -32.15 -9.84 -12.16
N LEU A 175 -30.86 -9.82 -11.82
CA LEU A 175 -29.88 -10.85 -12.17
C LEU A 175 -29.94 -12.00 -11.15
N ARG A 176 -29.47 -13.17 -11.57
CA ARG A 176 -29.30 -14.30 -10.66
C ARG A 176 -28.21 -13.99 -9.64
N GLY A 177 -28.61 -13.84 -8.39
CA GLY A 177 -27.70 -13.73 -7.24
C GLY A 177 -27.61 -15.00 -6.38
N ASP A 178 -28.24 -16.10 -6.79
CA ASP A 178 -28.27 -17.36 -6.05
C ASP A 178 -27.06 -18.24 -6.38
N HIS A 179 -25.85 -17.73 -6.16
CA HIS A 179 -24.59 -18.39 -6.56
C HIS A 179 -24.24 -19.64 -5.76
N LEU A 180 -24.84 -19.86 -4.59
CA LEU A 180 -24.53 -21.00 -3.72
C LEU A 180 -25.53 -22.14 -3.88
N THR A 181 -25.02 -23.37 -3.86
CA THR A 181 -25.78 -24.62 -3.89
C THR A 181 -25.11 -25.68 -3.01
N GLY A 182 -25.72 -26.88 -2.92
CA GLY A 182 -25.10 -28.02 -2.26
C GLY A 182 -24.90 -27.84 -0.75
N HIS A 183 -25.77 -27.06 -0.10
CA HIS A 183 -25.65 -26.77 1.32
C HIS A 183 -25.67 -28.04 2.16
N ALA A 184 -24.68 -28.19 3.03
CA ALA A 184 -24.65 -29.24 4.04
C ALA A 184 -24.25 -28.68 5.39
N THR A 185 -24.75 -29.30 6.45
CA THR A 185 -24.56 -28.84 7.82
C THR A 185 -24.25 -30.02 8.73
N GLY A 186 -23.49 -29.79 9.78
CA GLY A 186 -23.26 -30.80 10.80
C GLY A 186 -22.59 -30.24 12.04
N SER A 187 -22.26 -31.16 12.95
CA SER A 187 -21.56 -30.85 14.19
C SER A 187 -20.54 -31.94 14.53
N GLU A 188 -19.40 -31.58 15.10
CA GLU A 188 -18.36 -32.49 15.56
C GLU A 188 -17.67 -31.93 16.80
N ASN A 189 -17.66 -32.67 17.92
CA ASN A 189 -16.98 -32.27 19.17
C ASN A 189 -17.33 -30.82 19.59
N ASP A 190 -18.63 -30.53 19.69
CA ASP A 190 -19.20 -29.21 20.02
C ASP A 190 -18.91 -28.08 19.02
N LEU A 191 -18.28 -28.39 17.88
CA LEU A 191 -18.14 -27.47 16.75
C LEU A 191 -19.34 -27.63 15.80
N ALA A 192 -19.89 -26.52 15.34
CA ALA A 192 -20.87 -26.50 14.25
C ALA A 192 -20.15 -26.22 12.92
N TRP A 193 -20.64 -26.78 11.81
CA TRP A 193 -20.13 -26.46 10.49
C TRP A 193 -21.22 -26.38 9.43
N LEU A 194 -20.97 -25.56 8.41
CA LEU A 194 -21.80 -25.37 7.23
C LEU A 194 -20.90 -25.33 6.00
N THR A 195 -21.26 -26.09 4.97
CA THR A 195 -20.61 -26.03 3.65
C THR A 195 -21.59 -25.60 2.58
N ALA A 196 -21.10 -24.93 1.56
CA ALA A 196 -21.81 -24.67 0.30
C ALA A 196 -20.80 -24.72 -0.86
N ALA A 197 -21.29 -24.82 -2.09
CA ALA A 197 -20.45 -24.71 -3.28
C ALA A 197 -21.02 -23.64 -4.21
N THR A 198 -20.15 -22.93 -4.93
CA THR A 198 -20.58 -22.08 -6.05
C THR A 198 -21.16 -22.95 -7.17
N ARG A 199 -22.16 -22.41 -7.88
CA ARG A 199 -22.96 -23.21 -8.83
C ARG A 199 -22.19 -23.58 -10.10
N ALA A 200 -21.43 -22.65 -10.66
CA ALA A 200 -20.72 -22.84 -11.92
C ALA A 200 -19.22 -23.03 -11.71
N SER A 201 -18.58 -22.26 -10.82
CA SER A 201 -17.14 -22.37 -10.56
C SER A 201 -16.77 -23.51 -9.61
N HIS A 202 -17.75 -24.17 -8.99
CA HIS A 202 -17.60 -25.33 -8.08
C HIS A 202 -16.61 -25.12 -6.92
N VAL A 203 -16.40 -23.87 -6.51
CA VAL A 203 -15.62 -23.53 -5.33
C VAL A 203 -16.43 -23.94 -4.10
N THR A 204 -15.92 -24.91 -3.35
CA THR A 204 -16.53 -25.32 -2.08
C THR A 204 -16.05 -24.39 -0.99
N VAL A 205 -16.97 -23.84 -0.21
CA VAL A 205 -16.69 -23.00 0.96
C VAL A 205 -17.19 -23.68 2.22
N ALA A 206 -16.47 -23.51 3.33
CA ALA A 206 -16.85 -24.04 4.62
C ALA A 206 -16.71 -22.99 5.71
N LEU A 207 -17.75 -22.90 6.54
CA LEU A 207 -17.71 -22.28 7.85
C LEU A 207 -17.66 -23.36 8.92
N ALA A 208 -16.80 -23.18 9.90
CA ALA A 208 -16.90 -23.87 11.18
C ALA A 208 -17.01 -22.83 12.29
N ALA A 209 -17.68 -23.17 13.39
CA ALA A 209 -17.86 -22.31 14.54
C ALA A 209 -17.72 -23.06 15.86
N ARG A 210 -17.09 -22.40 16.83
CA ARG A 210 -17.07 -22.76 18.25
C ARG A 210 -17.70 -21.62 19.03
N VAL A 211 -18.53 -21.96 20.00
CA VAL A 211 -19.10 -21.01 20.95
C VAL A 211 -18.53 -21.30 22.33
N ASP A 212 -17.72 -20.38 22.83
CA ASP A 212 -17.11 -20.42 24.17
C ASP A 212 -17.83 -19.43 25.09
N GLY A 213 -17.75 -19.59 26.41
CA GLY A 213 -18.23 -18.59 27.36
C GLY A 213 -18.82 -19.17 28.64
N ASP A 214 -19.65 -18.37 29.29
CA ASP A 214 -20.25 -18.70 30.60
C ASP A 214 -21.51 -19.59 30.47
N ALA A 215 -22.01 -19.79 29.25
CA ALA A 215 -23.12 -20.69 28.99
C ALA A 215 -22.64 -22.15 28.98
N PRO A 216 -23.45 -23.11 29.46
CA PRO A 216 -23.18 -24.52 29.24
C PRO A 216 -23.15 -24.86 27.74
N PRO A 217 -22.41 -25.92 27.35
CA PRO A 217 -22.39 -26.39 25.97
C PRO A 217 -23.80 -26.68 25.46
N SER A 218 -24.07 -26.26 24.22
CA SER A 218 -25.34 -26.49 23.54
C SER A 218 -25.14 -27.39 22.34
N ARG A 219 -26.09 -28.31 22.11
CA ARG A 219 -26.08 -29.13 20.90
C ARG A 219 -26.62 -28.30 19.72
N PRO A 220 -25.85 -28.12 18.64
CA PRO A 220 -26.33 -27.37 17.49
C PRO A 220 -27.56 -28.03 16.85
N ALA A 221 -28.59 -27.22 16.56
CA ALA A 221 -29.74 -27.57 15.76
C ALA A 221 -29.40 -27.38 14.28
N LEU A 222 -29.43 -28.49 13.52
CA LEU A 222 -29.07 -28.52 12.12
C LEU A 222 -30.30 -28.26 11.25
N GLY A 223 -30.22 -27.28 10.36
CA GLY A 223 -31.24 -27.01 9.36
C GLY A 223 -30.67 -26.97 7.95
N LEU A 224 -31.55 -27.00 6.95
CA LEU A 224 -31.10 -26.88 5.56
C LEU A 224 -30.50 -25.48 5.35
N GLY A 225 -29.19 -25.43 5.10
CA GLY A 225 -28.44 -24.21 4.87
C GLY A 225 -28.28 -23.30 6.09
N HIS A 226 -28.52 -23.77 7.31
CA HIS A 226 -28.20 -23.01 8.54
C HIS A 226 -27.96 -23.92 9.74
N VAL A 227 -27.22 -23.42 10.72
CA VAL A 227 -27.00 -24.12 12.01
C VAL A 227 -27.23 -23.15 13.15
N ASP A 228 -28.10 -23.51 14.09
CA ASP A 228 -28.43 -22.72 15.27
C ASP A 228 -27.85 -23.36 16.53
N SER A 229 -27.18 -22.58 17.38
CA SER A 229 -26.76 -22.98 18.72
C SER A 229 -27.44 -22.07 19.74
N ASP A 230 -28.32 -22.66 20.55
CA ASP A 230 -29.10 -21.95 21.57
C ASP A 230 -28.45 -22.12 22.94
N HIS A 231 -28.11 -21.00 23.56
CA HIS A 231 -27.44 -20.93 24.86
C HIS A 231 -28.34 -20.20 25.86
N VAL A 232 -28.22 -20.58 27.13
CA VAL A 232 -28.88 -19.89 28.23
C VAL A 232 -27.78 -19.38 29.17
N LEU A 233 -27.78 -18.06 29.41
CA LEU A 233 -26.91 -17.40 30.37
C LEU A 233 -27.74 -17.03 31.59
N ASP A 234 -27.37 -17.53 32.77
CA ASP A 234 -28.00 -17.12 34.02
C ASP A 234 -27.36 -15.82 34.50
N LEU A 235 -28.05 -14.69 34.29
CA LEU A 235 -27.54 -13.37 34.63
C LEU A 235 -27.86 -13.01 36.08
N ALA A 236 -26.84 -12.53 36.80
CA ALA A 236 -26.99 -11.80 38.05
C ALA A 236 -26.94 -10.29 37.78
N ALA A 237 -27.82 -9.52 38.45
CA ALA A 237 -27.88 -8.08 38.30
C ALA A 237 -26.50 -7.42 38.54
N GLY A 238 -26.05 -6.60 37.59
CA GLY A 238 -24.77 -5.89 37.62
C GLY A 238 -23.55 -6.71 37.21
N GLU A 239 -23.66 -8.04 37.08
CA GLU A 239 -22.54 -8.91 36.70
C GLU A 239 -22.56 -9.23 35.19
N PRO A 240 -21.44 -9.07 34.47
CA PRO A 240 -21.38 -9.40 33.05
C PRO A 240 -21.18 -10.91 32.82
N ALA A 241 -22.02 -11.51 31.96
CA ALA A 241 -21.78 -12.84 31.39
C ALA A 241 -21.38 -12.72 29.91
N ARG A 242 -20.50 -13.61 29.43
CA ARG A 242 -19.88 -13.53 28.10
C ARG A 242 -20.13 -14.77 27.26
N LEU A 243 -20.25 -14.54 25.96
CA LEU A 243 -20.25 -15.57 24.94
C LEU A 243 -19.36 -15.12 23.78
N THR A 244 -18.43 -15.99 23.37
CA THR A 244 -17.53 -15.78 22.23
C THR A 244 -17.88 -16.77 21.13
N LYS A 245 -18.18 -16.25 19.95
CA LYS A 245 -18.30 -17.03 18.72
C LYS A 245 -17.01 -16.91 17.92
N VAL A 246 -16.24 -17.99 17.82
CA VAL A 246 -15.04 -18.08 16.98
C VAL A 246 -15.40 -18.87 15.73
N VAL A 247 -15.10 -18.32 14.56
CA VAL A 247 -15.40 -18.96 13.27
C VAL A 247 -14.16 -19.09 12.41
N SER A 248 -14.16 -20.07 11.52
CA SER A 248 -13.21 -20.16 10.43
C SER A 248 -13.90 -20.25 9.09
N LEU A 249 -13.35 -19.55 8.10
CA LEU A 249 -13.79 -19.57 6.70
C LEU A 249 -12.68 -20.10 5.82
N THR A 250 -12.92 -21.26 5.21
CA THR A 250 -12.00 -21.92 4.27
C THR A 250 -12.70 -22.23 2.94
N SER A 251 -11.92 -22.53 1.92
CA SER A 251 -12.42 -22.91 0.60
C SER A 251 -11.56 -24.00 -0.06
N SER A 252 -12.08 -24.58 -1.13
CA SER A 252 -11.32 -25.50 -1.99
C SER A 252 -10.19 -24.81 -2.76
N ARG A 253 -10.08 -23.47 -2.73
CA ARG A 253 -8.96 -22.71 -3.32
C ARG A 253 -7.78 -22.54 -2.35
N ASP A 254 -7.94 -22.92 -1.09
CA ASP A 254 -6.87 -22.75 -0.10
C ASP A 254 -5.72 -23.73 -0.33
N PRO A 255 -4.45 -23.27 -0.29
CA PRO A 255 -3.30 -24.14 -0.42
C PRO A 255 -3.18 -25.09 0.77
N ALA A 256 -2.54 -26.25 0.54
CA ALA A 256 -2.26 -27.24 1.58
C ALA A 256 -3.51 -27.73 2.37
N SER A 257 -4.66 -27.80 1.70
CA SER A 257 -5.94 -28.28 2.25
C SER A 257 -6.34 -29.62 1.64
N HIS A 258 -6.91 -30.54 2.45
CA HIS A 258 -7.53 -31.77 1.93
C HIS A 258 -8.95 -31.47 1.40
N ASP A 259 -9.75 -30.77 2.21
CA ASP A 259 -11.08 -30.28 1.87
C ASP A 259 -11.41 -29.06 2.75
N ALA A 260 -12.31 -28.21 2.26
CA ALA A 260 -12.68 -26.98 2.96
C ALA A 260 -13.20 -27.27 4.39
N ARG A 261 -14.09 -28.25 4.56
CA ARG A 261 -14.74 -28.55 5.84
C ARG A 261 -13.73 -29.00 6.90
N SER A 262 -12.88 -29.98 6.59
CA SER A 262 -11.88 -30.46 7.57
C SER A 262 -10.86 -29.39 7.92
N SER A 263 -10.55 -28.49 6.97
CA SER A 263 -9.70 -27.33 7.23
C SER A 263 -10.38 -26.34 8.19
N ALA A 264 -11.62 -25.94 7.93
CA ALA A 264 -12.36 -25.00 8.79
C ALA A 264 -12.48 -25.53 10.23
N LEU A 265 -12.83 -26.81 10.40
CA LEU A 265 -12.90 -27.46 11.71
C LEU A 265 -11.55 -27.43 12.43
N ARG A 266 -10.45 -27.66 11.70
CA ARG A 266 -9.10 -27.64 12.26
C ARG A 266 -8.66 -26.26 12.71
N HIS A 267 -8.94 -25.22 11.91
CA HIS A 267 -8.62 -23.84 12.25
C HIS A 267 -9.38 -23.39 13.50
N VAL A 268 -10.70 -23.62 13.56
CA VAL A 268 -11.50 -23.29 14.76
C VAL A 268 -11.03 -24.07 15.98
N ARG A 269 -10.76 -25.37 15.86
CA ARG A 269 -10.30 -26.19 16.98
C ARG A 269 -8.98 -25.69 17.57
N ARG A 270 -8.09 -25.16 16.74
CA ARG A 270 -6.77 -24.63 17.15
C ARG A 270 -6.81 -23.16 17.56
N ALA A 271 -7.87 -22.43 17.22
CA ALA A 271 -8.00 -21.03 17.57
C ALA A 271 -8.05 -20.88 19.11
N PRO A 272 -7.22 -20.02 19.70
CA PRO A 272 -7.25 -19.80 21.14
C PRO A 272 -8.53 -19.03 21.56
N GLY A 273 -8.66 -18.73 22.85
CA GLY A 273 -9.74 -17.88 23.35
C GLY A 273 -9.65 -16.45 22.82
N PHE A 274 -10.74 -15.68 22.96
CA PHE A 274 -10.87 -14.33 22.38
C PHE A 274 -9.73 -13.38 22.78
N GLY A 275 -9.32 -13.38 24.05
CA GLY A 275 -8.27 -12.47 24.53
C GLY A 275 -6.92 -12.67 23.81
N GLU A 276 -6.54 -13.93 23.55
CA GLU A 276 -5.30 -14.24 22.83
C GLU A 276 -5.44 -14.00 21.32
N LEU A 277 -6.62 -14.32 20.73
CA LEU A 277 -6.94 -13.96 19.34
C LEU A 277 -6.81 -12.44 19.13
N LEU A 278 -7.38 -11.65 20.03
CA LEU A 278 -7.33 -10.20 20.02
C LEU A 278 -5.89 -9.69 20.13
N ALA A 279 -5.11 -10.18 21.10
CA ALA A 279 -3.71 -9.75 21.26
C ALA A 279 -2.86 -10.04 20.02
N ARG A 280 -3.03 -11.22 19.41
CA ARG A 280 -2.34 -11.58 18.16
C ARG A 280 -2.77 -10.71 16.99
N HIS A 281 -4.07 -10.44 16.87
CA HIS A 281 -4.66 -9.56 15.86
C HIS A 281 -4.12 -8.12 15.97
N GLU A 282 -4.14 -7.54 17.17
CA GLU A 282 -3.62 -6.19 17.45
C GLU A 282 -2.12 -6.10 17.14
N ALA A 283 -1.33 -7.11 17.51
CA ALA A 283 0.10 -7.15 17.18
C ALA A 283 0.34 -7.25 15.65
N ALA A 284 -0.54 -7.93 14.91
CA ALA A 284 -0.47 -7.95 13.45
C ALA A 284 -0.79 -6.58 12.84
N TRP A 285 -1.84 -5.90 13.32
CA TRP A 285 -2.16 -4.53 12.91
C TRP A 285 -1.07 -3.53 13.26
N GLU A 286 -0.47 -3.64 14.45
CA GLU A 286 0.61 -2.74 14.85
C GLU A 286 1.82 -2.87 13.91
N ARG A 287 2.15 -4.08 13.45
CA ARG A 287 3.18 -4.31 12.42
C ARG A 287 2.84 -3.65 11.10
N LEU A 288 1.59 -3.76 10.66
CA LEU A 288 1.11 -3.12 9.43
C LEU A 288 1.19 -1.59 9.55
N TRP A 289 0.64 -1.02 10.62
CA TRP A 289 0.67 0.42 10.87
C TRP A 289 2.09 0.99 10.95
N ARG A 290 3.05 0.26 11.51
CA ARG A 290 4.46 0.69 11.50
C ARG A 290 5.06 0.84 10.10
N GLN A 291 4.58 0.07 9.12
CA GLN A 291 5.05 0.11 7.73
C GLN A 291 4.19 1.02 6.85
N ALA A 292 2.90 1.12 7.15
CA ALA A 292 1.90 1.88 6.41
C ALA A 292 1.70 3.31 6.91
N ARG A 293 2.40 3.69 7.99
CA ARG A 293 2.28 5.01 8.64
C ARG A 293 2.31 6.14 7.61
N LEU A 294 1.32 7.01 7.71
CA LEU A 294 1.21 8.24 6.93
C LEU A 294 0.54 9.24 7.87
N ASP A 295 1.36 10.05 8.51
CA ASP A 295 0.87 11.03 9.48
C ASP A 295 0.71 12.37 8.78
N VAL A 296 -0.37 13.05 9.16
CA VAL A 296 -0.76 14.39 8.72
C VAL A 296 -1.32 15.14 9.92
N ASP A 297 -1.25 16.46 9.89
CA ASP A 297 -1.77 17.27 11.00
C ASP A 297 -3.30 17.41 10.96
N GLY A 298 -3.90 17.46 12.15
CA GLY A 298 -5.33 17.68 12.33
C GLY A 298 -6.14 16.38 12.47
N PRO A 299 -6.94 16.22 13.54
CA PRO A 299 -7.56 14.94 13.89
C PRO A 299 -8.57 14.43 12.86
N GLU A 300 -9.26 15.33 12.14
CA GLU A 300 -10.21 14.97 11.10
C GLU A 300 -9.52 14.43 9.85
N LEU A 301 -8.47 15.12 9.39
CA LEU A 301 -7.71 14.69 8.23
C LEU A 301 -6.97 13.38 8.50
N SER A 302 -6.33 13.26 9.67
CA SER A 302 -5.70 12.00 10.09
C SER A 302 -6.72 10.85 10.10
N ARG A 303 -7.97 11.10 10.54
CA ARG A 303 -9.02 10.08 10.53
C ARG A 303 -9.37 9.58 9.13
N LEU A 304 -9.51 10.48 8.16
CA LEU A 304 -9.78 10.09 6.76
C LEU A 304 -8.60 9.34 6.14
N VAL A 305 -7.37 9.80 6.39
CA VAL A 305 -6.15 9.12 5.95
C VAL A 305 -6.04 7.72 6.57
N HIS A 306 -6.26 7.59 7.88
CA HIS A 306 -6.27 6.29 8.56
C HIS A 306 -7.35 5.37 7.99
N LEU A 307 -8.54 5.89 7.67
CA LEU A 307 -9.61 5.12 7.05
C LEU A 307 -9.19 4.53 5.69
N HIS A 308 -8.56 5.36 4.85
CA HIS A 308 -8.08 4.93 3.54
C HIS A 308 -6.97 3.87 3.67
N VAL A 309 -5.98 4.08 4.55
CA VAL A 309 -4.92 3.09 4.81
C VAL A 309 -5.53 1.79 5.35
N PHE A 310 -6.46 1.90 6.30
CA PHE A 310 -7.12 0.76 6.92
C PHE A 310 -7.86 -0.10 5.89
N HIS A 311 -8.77 0.49 5.10
CA HIS A 311 -9.54 -0.25 4.10
C HIS A 311 -8.68 -0.78 2.95
N LEU A 312 -7.62 -0.06 2.57
CA LEU A 312 -6.64 -0.56 1.61
C LEU A 312 -5.98 -1.83 2.12
N LEU A 313 -5.49 -1.84 3.37
CA LEU A 313 -4.81 -3.00 3.96
C LEU A 313 -5.73 -4.13 4.39
N GLN A 314 -7.02 -3.88 4.63
CA GLN A 314 -8.01 -4.93 4.82
C GLN A 314 -8.42 -5.61 3.52
N THR A 315 -8.30 -4.91 2.39
CA THR A 315 -8.55 -5.49 1.06
C THR A 315 -7.29 -6.17 0.51
N LEU A 316 -6.13 -5.52 0.65
CA LEU A 316 -4.84 -5.89 0.09
C LEU A 316 -3.82 -5.95 1.23
N SER A 317 -3.70 -7.13 1.84
CA SER A 317 -2.83 -7.35 2.99
C SER A 317 -1.65 -8.26 2.62
N PRO A 318 -0.69 -8.51 3.51
CA PRO A 318 0.33 -9.53 3.27
C PRO A 318 -0.24 -10.92 2.93
N HIS A 319 -1.45 -11.24 3.37
CA HIS A 319 -2.13 -12.49 3.01
C HIS A 319 -2.55 -12.54 1.54
N THR A 320 -2.65 -11.39 0.87
CA THR A 320 -2.99 -11.26 -0.55
C THR A 320 -1.82 -11.62 -1.47
N ALA A 321 -0.57 -11.50 -1.00
CA ALA A 321 0.65 -11.61 -1.83
C ALA A 321 0.79 -12.94 -2.59
N ASP A 322 0.27 -14.04 -2.03
CA ASP A 322 0.32 -15.37 -2.63
C ASP A 322 -1.04 -15.83 -3.20
N LEU A 323 -2.10 -15.04 -3.01
CA LEU A 323 -3.41 -15.34 -3.57
C LEU A 323 -3.47 -15.03 -5.06
N ASP A 324 -4.43 -15.66 -5.73
CA ASP A 324 -4.70 -15.42 -7.14
C ASP A 324 -5.77 -14.35 -7.35
N VAL A 325 -5.43 -13.10 -7.03
CA VAL A 325 -6.38 -11.98 -6.94
C VAL A 325 -5.75 -10.67 -7.43
N GLY A 326 -6.57 -9.78 -8.00
CA GLY A 326 -6.17 -8.43 -8.40
C GLY A 326 -6.71 -7.35 -7.46
N VAL A 327 -6.79 -6.10 -7.94
CA VAL A 327 -7.31 -4.94 -7.19
C VAL A 327 -8.79 -4.72 -7.54
N PRO A 328 -9.75 -5.14 -6.68
CA PRO A 328 -11.17 -4.94 -6.95
C PRO A 328 -11.54 -3.45 -6.80
N ALA A 329 -12.29 -2.92 -7.77
CA ALA A 329 -12.67 -1.49 -7.79
C ALA A 329 -13.49 -1.04 -6.57
N ARG A 330 -14.12 -1.98 -5.85
CA ARG A 330 -14.95 -1.73 -4.65
C ARG A 330 -14.47 -2.39 -3.36
N GLY A 331 -13.22 -2.84 -3.35
CA GLY A 331 -12.70 -3.64 -2.25
C GLY A 331 -13.48 -4.95 -2.07
N LEU A 332 -13.42 -5.52 -0.86
CA LEU A 332 -14.30 -6.62 -0.43
C LEU A 332 -15.46 -6.11 0.45
N HIS A 333 -16.01 -4.95 0.11
CA HIS A 333 -16.94 -4.20 0.97
C HIS A 333 -18.39 -4.28 0.48
N GLY A 334 -18.62 -4.84 -0.71
CA GLY A 334 -19.95 -5.00 -1.30
C GLY A 334 -19.88 -5.55 -2.72
N GLU A 335 -21.02 -5.52 -3.41
CA GLU A 335 -21.23 -6.23 -4.68
C GLU A 335 -21.10 -5.29 -5.90
N ALA A 336 -20.95 -3.97 -5.72
CA ALA A 336 -20.80 -3.05 -6.83
C ALA A 336 -19.56 -3.39 -7.67
N TYR A 337 -19.68 -3.21 -9.00
CA TYR A 337 -18.70 -3.68 -9.98
C TYR A 337 -18.38 -5.17 -9.89
N ARG A 338 -19.22 -5.96 -9.20
CA ARG A 338 -19.16 -7.43 -9.18
C ARG A 338 -17.84 -7.98 -8.62
N GLY A 339 -17.08 -7.15 -7.90
CA GLY A 339 -15.73 -7.47 -7.44
C GLY A 339 -14.66 -7.47 -8.54
N HIS A 340 -14.99 -7.09 -9.78
CA HIS A 340 -14.06 -7.12 -10.91
C HIS A 340 -12.85 -6.20 -10.72
N VAL A 341 -11.78 -6.56 -11.43
CA VAL A 341 -10.49 -5.88 -11.47
C VAL A 341 -10.40 -5.07 -12.76
N PHE A 342 -10.23 -3.76 -12.60
CA PHE A 342 -10.10 -2.76 -13.66
C PHE A 342 -8.65 -2.26 -13.72
N TRP A 343 -8.41 -1.14 -14.38
CA TRP A 343 -7.13 -0.41 -14.33
C TRP A 343 -6.83 0.29 -12.98
N ASP A 344 -7.76 0.27 -12.01
CA ASP A 344 -7.67 0.98 -10.71
C ASP A 344 -6.39 0.68 -9.92
N GLU A 345 -5.74 -0.46 -10.18
CA GLU A 345 -4.40 -0.76 -9.65
C GLU A 345 -3.36 0.34 -9.94
N LEU A 346 -3.53 1.10 -11.02
CA LEU A 346 -2.72 2.29 -11.35
C LEU A 346 -2.69 3.35 -10.25
N PHE A 347 -3.76 3.44 -9.44
CA PHE A 347 -3.87 4.38 -8.32
C PHE A 347 -3.45 3.77 -6.98
N VAL A 348 -3.31 2.45 -6.92
CA VAL A 348 -3.06 1.69 -5.69
C VAL A 348 -1.61 1.24 -5.57
N LEU A 349 -1.04 0.69 -6.65
CA LEU A 349 0.30 0.12 -6.66
C LEU A 349 1.40 1.13 -6.33
N PRO A 350 1.37 2.40 -6.80
CA PRO A 350 2.41 3.37 -6.44
C PRO A 350 2.61 3.55 -4.93
N TRP A 351 1.54 3.43 -4.14
CA TRP A 351 1.62 3.46 -2.68
C TRP A 351 2.11 2.13 -2.09
N LEU A 352 1.63 0.99 -2.62
CA LEU A 352 2.04 -0.34 -2.16
C LEU A 352 3.50 -0.67 -2.50
N ASP A 353 4.00 -0.30 -3.66
CA ASP A 353 5.35 -0.61 -4.14
C ASP A 353 6.45 -0.13 -3.18
N LEU A 354 6.20 1.01 -2.53
CA LEU A 354 7.13 1.63 -1.59
C LEU A 354 6.89 1.19 -0.13
N ARG A 355 6.08 0.16 0.14
CA ARG A 355 5.79 -0.28 1.52
C ARG A 355 5.66 -1.79 1.65
N PHE A 356 4.89 -2.39 0.74
CA PHE A 356 4.56 -3.81 0.67
C PHE A 356 4.75 -4.33 -0.76
N PRO A 357 5.97 -4.27 -1.32
CA PRO A 357 6.23 -4.69 -2.70
C PRO A 357 5.83 -6.15 -2.98
N GLU A 358 5.81 -7.01 -1.96
CA GLU A 358 5.32 -8.38 -2.07
C GLU A 358 3.83 -8.46 -2.42
N ILE A 359 3.01 -7.53 -1.93
CA ILE A 359 1.58 -7.44 -2.27
C ILE A 359 1.45 -7.00 -3.72
N ALA A 360 2.12 -5.90 -4.11
CA ALA A 360 2.10 -5.40 -5.48
C ALA A 360 2.55 -6.46 -6.50
N ARG A 361 3.60 -7.23 -6.17
CA ARG A 361 4.06 -8.36 -6.98
C ARG A 361 3.00 -9.46 -7.11
N GLY A 362 2.25 -9.75 -6.06
CA GLY A 362 1.12 -10.69 -6.10
C GLY A 362 0.01 -10.23 -7.06
N LEU A 363 -0.30 -8.93 -7.04
CA LEU A 363 -1.30 -8.31 -7.92
C LEU A 363 -0.86 -8.32 -9.39
N LEU A 364 0.42 -8.06 -9.67
CA LEU A 364 0.99 -8.23 -11.01
C LEU A 364 1.00 -9.69 -11.47
N ARG A 365 1.22 -10.63 -10.55
CA ARG A 365 1.16 -12.07 -10.85
C ARG A 365 -0.25 -12.52 -11.23
N TYR A 366 -1.29 -11.91 -10.67
CA TYR A 366 -2.67 -12.13 -11.11
C TYR A 366 -2.82 -11.81 -12.61
N ARG A 367 -2.32 -10.65 -13.08
CA ARG A 367 -2.32 -10.28 -14.51
C ARG A 367 -1.53 -11.27 -15.35
N TRP A 368 -0.33 -11.64 -14.91
CA TRP A 368 0.51 -12.60 -15.64
C TRP A 368 -0.17 -13.98 -15.80
N ARG A 369 -0.89 -14.48 -14.78
CA ARG A 369 -1.66 -15.74 -14.89
C ARG A 369 -2.80 -15.68 -15.92
N ARG A 370 -3.24 -14.49 -16.33
CA ARG A 370 -4.26 -14.25 -17.37
C ARG A 370 -3.64 -13.92 -18.73
N LEU A 371 -2.32 -13.93 -18.84
CA LEU A 371 -1.62 -13.62 -20.08
C LEU A 371 -2.02 -14.54 -21.26
N PRO A 372 -2.25 -15.86 -21.07
CA PRO A 372 -2.76 -16.70 -22.16
C PRO A 372 -4.11 -16.24 -22.71
N GLU A 373 -5.05 -15.86 -21.85
CA GLU A 373 -6.38 -15.39 -22.25
C GLU A 373 -6.29 -14.02 -22.96
N ALA A 374 -5.44 -13.12 -22.47
CA ALA A 374 -5.18 -11.84 -23.13
C ALA A 374 -4.54 -12.02 -24.51
N ARG A 375 -3.67 -13.03 -24.69
CA ARG A 375 -3.10 -13.40 -26.00
C ARG A 375 -4.15 -13.93 -26.96
N ASP A 376 -5.02 -14.81 -26.47
CA ASP A 376 -6.10 -15.37 -27.28
C ASP A 376 -7.09 -14.27 -27.71
N ALA A 377 -7.46 -13.37 -26.79
CA ALA A 377 -8.29 -12.22 -27.10
C ALA A 377 -7.66 -11.31 -28.18
N ALA A 378 -6.36 -11.05 -28.11
CA ALA A 378 -5.65 -10.29 -29.14
C ALA A 378 -5.72 -11.00 -30.51
N ALA A 379 -5.41 -12.29 -30.54
CA ALA A 379 -5.43 -13.09 -31.77
C ALA A 379 -6.83 -13.16 -32.40
N GLN A 380 -7.89 -13.34 -31.60
CA GLN A 380 -9.28 -13.31 -32.05
C GLN A 380 -9.67 -11.95 -32.65
N ALA A 381 -9.11 -10.86 -32.12
CA ALA A 381 -9.30 -9.52 -32.65
C ALA A 381 -8.37 -9.19 -33.84
N GLY A 382 -7.53 -10.12 -34.29
CA GLY A 382 -6.60 -9.94 -35.41
C GLY A 382 -5.29 -9.23 -35.05
N TYR A 383 -4.97 -9.13 -33.76
CA TYR A 383 -3.76 -8.48 -33.23
C TYR A 383 -2.77 -9.50 -32.66
N ALA A 384 -1.53 -9.07 -32.43
CA ALA A 384 -0.52 -9.85 -31.73
C ALA A 384 -0.46 -9.45 -30.25
N GLY A 385 0.40 -10.11 -29.46
CA GLY A 385 0.65 -9.72 -28.07
C GLY A 385 -0.51 -10.02 -27.12
N ALA A 386 -0.66 -9.23 -26.07
CA ALA A 386 -1.68 -9.42 -25.02
C ALA A 386 -2.67 -8.25 -24.93
N MET A 387 -3.94 -8.53 -25.24
CA MET A 387 -5.07 -7.62 -25.10
C MET A 387 -5.83 -7.93 -23.81
N PHE A 388 -5.45 -7.29 -22.71
CA PHE A 388 -6.15 -7.45 -21.42
C PHE A 388 -7.58 -6.90 -21.48
N PRO A 389 -8.55 -7.54 -20.79
CA PRO A 389 -9.92 -7.07 -20.74
C PRO A 389 -10.06 -5.79 -19.91
N TRP A 390 -11.09 -5.00 -20.19
CA TRP A 390 -11.45 -3.84 -19.38
C TRP A 390 -11.91 -4.26 -17.98
N GLN A 391 -12.79 -5.27 -17.91
CA GLN A 391 -13.22 -5.91 -16.67
C GLN A 391 -12.67 -7.32 -16.60
N SER A 392 -11.81 -7.57 -15.62
CA SER A 392 -11.21 -8.88 -15.38
C SER A 392 -11.76 -9.51 -14.11
N GLY A 393 -11.96 -10.82 -14.13
CA GLY A 393 -12.44 -11.60 -13.00
C GLY A 393 -11.62 -12.87 -12.79
N SER A 394 -12.28 -14.03 -12.88
CA SER A 394 -11.70 -15.32 -12.52
C SER A 394 -10.68 -15.87 -13.52
N ASP A 395 -10.99 -15.90 -14.81
CA ASP A 395 -10.19 -16.59 -15.86
C ASP A 395 -9.42 -15.61 -16.76
N GLY A 396 -9.80 -14.33 -16.77
CA GLY A 396 -9.15 -13.27 -17.53
C GLY A 396 -9.84 -12.90 -18.83
N ARG A 397 -10.99 -13.50 -19.13
CA ARG A 397 -11.79 -13.08 -20.29
C ARG A 397 -12.44 -11.71 -20.02
N GLU A 398 -13.01 -11.11 -21.06
CA GLU A 398 -13.75 -9.85 -20.92
C GLU A 398 -15.09 -10.04 -20.20
N GLU A 399 -15.24 -9.42 -19.03
CA GLU A 399 -16.49 -9.42 -18.26
C GLU A 399 -17.33 -8.15 -18.46
N THR A 400 -16.84 -7.20 -19.25
CA THR A 400 -17.60 -5.99 -19.59
C THR A 400 -18.89 -6.37 -20.31
N GLN A 401 -19.99 -5.79 -19.84
CA GLN A 401 -21.30 -6.01 -20.44
C GLN A 401 -21.33 -5.41 -21.85
N THR A 402 -22.15 -6.00 -22.72
CA THR A 402 -22.38 -5.45 -24.08
C THR A 402 -23.51 -4.44 -24.11
N LEU A 403 -24.37 -4.45 -23.09
CA LEU A 403 -25.51 -3.56 -22.93
C LEU A 403 -25.57 -3.09 -21.47
N HIS A 404 -25.97 -1.84 -21.27
CA HIS A 404 -26.28 -1.33 -19.94
C HIS A 404 -27.66 -0.67 -19.90
N LEU A 405 -28.33 -0.78 -18.76
CA LEU A 405 -29.61 -0.13 -18.51
C LEU A 405 -29.37 1.28 -17.98
N ASN A 406 -29.85 2.31 -18.67
CA ASN A 406 -29.89 3.66 -18.11
C ASN A 406 -31.06 3.76 -17.11
N PRO A 407 -30.80 3.95 -15.82
CA PRO A 407 -31.87 3.99 -14.81
C PRO A 407 -32.78 5.22 -14.93
N MET A 408 -32.34 6.29 -15.60
CA MET A 408 -33.16 7.50 -15.77
C MET A 408 -34.20 7.35 -16.87
N SER A 409 -33.85 6.68 -17.98
CA SER A 409 -34.73 6.49 -19.12
C SER A 409 -35.41 5.11 -19.15
N GLY A 410 -34.85 4.13 -18.43
CA GLY A 410 -35.27 2.72 -18.47
C GLY A 410 -34.87 1.99 -19.75
N ARG A 411 -34.03 2.59 -20.61
CA ARG A 411 -33.60 2.00 -21.89
C ARG A 411 -32.29 1.24 -21.77
N TRP A 412 -32.18 0.15 -22.53
CA TRP A 412 -30.92 -0.55 -22.75
C TRP A 412 -30.16 0.13 -23.88
N VAL A 413 -28.91 0.50 -23.60
CA VAL A 413 -28.01 1.10 -24.58
C VAL A 413 -26.73 0.26 -24.69
N PRO A 414 -26.03 0.30 -25.84
CA PRO A 414 -24.73 -0.35 -25.98
C PRO A 414 -23.75 0.07 -24.88
N ASP A 415 -22.97 -0.90 -24.39
CA ASP A 415 -21.81 -0.63 -23.54
C ASP A 415 -20.55 -0.96 -24.34
N ASN A 416 -19.84 0.10 -24.74
CA ASN A 416 -18.63 0.01 -25.55
C ASN A 416 -17.35 0.05 -24.69
N SER A 417 -17.45 -0.02 -23.37
CA SER A 417 -16.31 0.15 -22.45
C SER A 417 -15.17 -0.85 -22.68
N ARG A 418 -15.44 -2.00 -23.31
CA ARG A 418 -14.40 -2.96 -23.75
C ARG A 418 -13.37 -2.38 -24.73
N LEU A 419 -13.69 -1.25 -25.37
CA LEU A 419 -12.76 -0.52 -26.24
C LEU A 419 -11.70 0.26 -25.45
N GLN A 420 -11.76 0.29 -24.12
CA GLN A 420 -10.73 0.85 -23.25
C GLN A 420 -9.47 -0.04 -23.20
N ARG A 421 -8.75 -0.10 -24.32
CA ARG A 421 -7.52 -0.89 -24.48
C ARG A 421 -6.40 -0.43 -23.56
N HIS A 422 -6.50 0.79 -23.04
CA HIS A 422 -5.50 1.41 -22.18
C HIS A 422 -5.29 0.69 -20.83
N VAL A 423 -6.15 -0.25 -20.45
CA VAL A 423 -5.91 -1.18 -19.33
C VAL A 423 -4.56 -1.90 -19.45
N GLY A 424 -4.15 -2.29 -20.65
CA GLY A 424 -2.82 -2.89 -20.87
C GLY A 424 -1.69 -1.90 -20.58
N LEU A 425 -1.86 -0.63 -20.95
CA LEU A 425 -0.87 0.42 -20.65
C LEU A 425 -0.72 0.63 -19.15
N ALA A 426 -1.82 0.58 -18.39
CA ALA A 426 -1.79 0.66 -16.94
C ALA A 426 -1.03 -0.53 -16.30
N VAL A 427 -1.27 -1.75 -16.78
CA VAL A 427 -0.53 -2.95 -16.33
C VAL A 427 0.97 -2.79 -16.60
N ALA A 428 1.36 -2.37 -17.80
CA ALA A 428 2.76 -2.17 -18.15
C ALA A 428 3.42 -1.03 -17.34
N TYR A 429 2.67 0.05 -17.08
CA TYR A 429 3.11 1.12 -16.19
C TYR A 429 3.40 0.60 -14.77
N ASN A 430 2.50 -0.18 -14.21
CA ASN A 430 2.66 -0.78 -12.89
C ASN A 430 3.86 -1.73 -12.83
N VAL A 431 4.08 -2.55 -13.86
CA VAL A 431 5.28 -3.41 -13.95
C VAL A 431 6.56 -2.56 -13.90
N TRP A 432 6.59 -1.46 -14.65
CA TRP A 432 7.77 -0.59 -14.68
C TRP A 432 7.99 0.14 -13.36
N GLN A 433 6.94 0.69 -12.75
CA GLN A 433 7.05 1.35 -11.45
C GLN A 433 7.49 0.38 -10.35
N HIS A 434 6.94 -0.84 -10.33
CA HIS A 434 7.36 -1.89 -9.41
C HIS A 434 8.84 -2.23 -9.58
N HIS A 435 9.31 -2.31 -10.83
CA HIS A 435 10.74 -2.49 -11.12
C HIS A 435 11.59 -1.33 -10.58
N LEU A 436 11.19 -0.08 -10.79
CA LEU A 436 11.94 1.07 -10.29
C LEU A 436 11.99 1.10 -8.76
N ALA A 437 10.87 0.83 -8.09
CA ALA A 437 10.73 0.83 -6.63
C ALA A 437 11.57 -0.28 -5.97
N THR A 438 11.58 -1.48 -6.55
CA THR A 438 12.24 -2.65 -5.96
C THR A 438 13.67 -2.87 -6.47
N GLY A 439 13.99 -2.35 -7.66
CA GLY A 439 15.23 -2.66 -8.39
C GLY A 439 15.19 -4.02 -9.10
N SER A 440 14.07 -4.75 -9.06
CA SER A 440 13.95 -6.11 -9.60
C SER A 440 12.94 -6.16 -10.75
N LEU A 441 13.31 -6.82 -11.86
CA LEU A 441 12.39 -7.13 -12.96
C LEU A 441 12.41 -8.64 -13.23
N PRO A 442 11.55 -9.42 -12.57
CA PRO A 442 11.42 -10.84 -12.84
C PRO A 442 11.09 -11.12 -14.31
N THR A 443 11.52 -12.27 -14.84
CA THR A 443 11.29 -12.64 -16.24
C THR A 443 9.82 -12.65 -16.64
N TRP A 444 8.93 -13.10 -15.76
CA TRP A 444 7.48 -13.08 -16.00
C TRP A 444 6.89 -11.66 -16.01
N CYS A 445 7.47 -10.71 -15.27
CA CYS A 445 7.10 -9.29 -15.38
C CYS A 445 7.56 -8.70 -16.71
N ALA A 446 8.79 -9.03 -17.13
CA ALA A 446 9.32 -8.61 -18.42
C ALA A 446 8.47 -9.18 -19.58
N GLU A 447 8.11 -10.47 -19.53
CA GLU A 447 7.20 -11.11 -20.47
C GLU A 447 5.87 -10.35 -20.57
N LEU A 448 5.25 -10.04 -19.42
CA LEU A 448 4.00 -9.28 -19.36
C LEU A 448 4.12 -7.92 -20.07
N LEU A 449 5.18 -7.14 -19.79
CA LEU A 449 5.40 -5.83 -20.41
C LEU A 449 5.64 -5.95 -21.92
N LEU A 450 6.49 -6.89 -22.35
CA LEU A 450 6.85 -7.10 -23.75
C LEU A 450 5.64 -7.56 -24.59
N ASP A 451 4.77 -8.41 -24.03
CA ASP A 451 3.58 -8.86 -24.73
C ASP A 451 2.51 -7.78 -24.88
N ILE A 452 2.37 -6.91 -23.88
CA ILE A 452 1.52 -5.72 -24.01
C ILE A 452 2.10 -4.78 -25.07
N ALA A 453 3.42 -4.61 -25.12
CA ALA A 453 4.08 -3.83 -26.17
C ALA A 453 3.80 -4.40 -27.56
N ARG A 454 3.90 -5.73 -27.73
CA ARG A 454 3.55 -6.39 -28.98
C ARG A 454 2.10 -6.12 -29.42
N PHE A 455 1.16 -6.10 -28.47
CA PHE A 455 -0.24 -5.77 -28.78
C PHE A 455 -0.39 -4.34 -29.30
N PHE A 456 0.13 -3.36 -28.57
CA PHE A 456 0.01 -1.97 -29.00
C PHE A 456 0.78 -1.65 -30.28
N ALA A 457 1.92 -2.31 -30.53
CA ALA A 457 2.61 -2.21 -31.80
C ALA A 457 1.76 -2.77 -32.95
N SER A 458 1.11 -3.93 -32.76
CA SER A 458 0.22 -4.50 -33.77
C SER A 458 -1.09 -3.72 -34.00
N LEU A 459 -1.53 -2.95 -32.99
CA LEU A 459 -2.70 -2.07 -33.07
C LEU A 459 -2.37 -0.74 -33.79
N ALA A 460 -1.10 -0.37 -33.88
CA ALA A 460 -0.66 0.89 -34.49
C ALA A 460 -0.52 0.74 -36.02
N GLU A 461 -1.40 1.40 -36.76
CA GLU A 461 -1.45 1.31 -38.22
C GLU A 461 -0.68 2.45 -38.90
N PRO A 462 0.19 2.18 -39.89
CA PRO A 462 0.91 3.23 -40.60
C PRO A 462 -0.05 4.01 -41.53
N VAL A 463 -0.19 5.32 -41.28
CA VAL A 463 -1.03 6.24 -42.05
C VAL A 463 -0.23 7.52 -42.33
N ALA A 464 -0.06 7.85 -43.61
CA ALA A 464 0.57 9.10 -44.06
C ALA A 464 1.94 9.41 -43.41
N GLY A 465 2.78 8.39 -43.20
CA GLY A 465 4.12 8.54 -42.60
C GLY A 465 4.14 8.64 -41.07
N ARG A 466 2.97 8.47 -40.42
CA ARG A 466 2.81 8.33 -38.96
C ARG A 466 2.12 7.00 -38.64
N TYR A 467 1.98 6.68 -37.37
CA TYR A 467 1.12 5.59 -36.90
C TYR A 467 -0.13 6.14 -36.23
N GLU A 468 -1.27 5.50 -36.47
CA GLU A 468 -2.54 5.82 -35.83
C GLU A 468 -3.07 4.61 -35.06
N ILE A 469 -3.69 4.86 -33.92
CA ILE A 469 -4.41 3.84 -33.14
C ILE A 469 -5.90 4.22 -33.23
N ARG A 470 -6.72 3.29 -33.71
CA ARG A 470 -8.14 3.50 -34.01
C ARG A 470 -9.01 2.48 -33.26
N GLY A 471 -10.30 2.77 -33.15
CA GLY A 471 -11.26 1.85 -32.53
C GLY A 471 -11.09 1.75 -31.00
N VAL A 472 -10.56 2.79 -30.34
CA VAL A 472 -10.30 2.79 -28.89
C VAL A 472 -11.19 3.77 -28.15
N MET A 473 -11.39 3.52 -26.87
CA MET A 473 -11.95 4.47 -25.91
C MET A 473 -10.85 4.88 -24.93
N GLY A 474 -10.74 6.18 -24.63
CA GLY A 474 -9.81 6.68 -23.62
C GLY A 474 -10.35 6.54 -22.19
N PRO A 475 -9.64 7.05 -21.17
CA PRO A 475 -10.16 7.11 -19.80
C PRO A 475 -11.46 7.91 -19.66
N ASP A 476 -11.75 8.86 -20.55
CA ASP A 476 -13.03 9.56 -20.55
C ASP A 476 -14.12 8.73 -21.24
N GLU A 477 -14.86 7.96 -20.43
CA GLU A 477 -15.91 7.03 -20.88
C GLU A 477 -17.16 7.70 -21.45
N TYR A 478 -17.24 9.03 -21.50
CA TYR A 478 -18.31 9.69 -22.25
C TYR A 478 -18.10 9.60 -23.76
N HIS A 479 -16.86 9.50 -24.21
CA HIS A 479 -16.55 9.46 -25.63
C HIS A 479 -16.25 8.02 -26.05
N ASP A 480 -17.27 7.37 -26.62
CA ASP A 480 -17.18 6.01 -27.13
C ASP A 480 -17.34 5.90 -28.65
N ALA A 481 -17.78 6.97 -29.31
CA ALA A 481 -17.95 7.05 -30.76
C ALA A 481 -17.87 8.51 -31.26
N TYR A 482 -17.77 8.69 -32.57
CA TYR A 482 -18.00 10.00 -33.19
C TYR A 482 -19.51 10.29 -33.30
N PRO A 483 -19.94 11.56 -33.21
CA PRO A 483 -21.35 11.92 -33.38
C PRO A 483 -21.97 11.35 -34.67
N GLY A 484 -22.97 10.49 -34.52
CA GLY A 484 -23.68 9.87 -35.65
C GLY A 484 -22.90 8.79 -36.39
N ALA A 485 -21.76 8.33 -35.88
CA ALA A 485 -21.03 7.21 -36.45
C ALA A 485 -21.78 5.89 -36.27
N ALA A 486 -21.69 5.01 -37.27
CA ALA A 486 -22.30 3.68 -37.22
C ALA A 486 -21.49 2.69 -36.36
N GLU A 487 -20.17 2.89 -36.26
CA GLU A 487 -19.25 2.03 -35.52
C GLU A 487 -18.62 2.80 -34.35
N PRO A 488 -18.50 2.19 -33.16
CA PRO A 488 -17.88 2.81 -32.01
C PRO A 488 -16.35 2.82 -32.11
N GLY A 489 -15.73 3.66 -31.30
CA GLY A 489 -14.29 3.79 -31.14
C GLY A 489 -13.72 5.04 -31.80
N LEU A 490 -12.74 5.62 -31.13
CA LEU A 490 -12.09 6.87 -31.48
C LEU A 490 -10.72 6.62 -32.10
N ALA A 491 -10.24 7.59 -32.87
CA ALA A 491 -8.89 7.59 -33.40
C ALA A 491 -7.96 8.52 -32.61
N ASN A 492 -6.74 8.05 -32.34
CA ASN A 492 -5.62 8.78 -31.76
C ASN A 492 -5.98 9.47 -30.44
N ASN A 493 -6.59 8.74 -29.51
CA ASN A 493 -6.75 9.23 -28.15
C ASN A 493 -5.36 9.58 -27.57
N ALA A 494 -5.20 10.81 -27.08
CA ALA A 494 -3.90 11.33 -26.68
C ALA A 494 -3.27 10.54 -25.54
N TYR A 495 -4.06 10.14 -24.54
CA TYR A 495 -3.58 9.30 -23.46
C TYR A 495 -3.04 7.97 -23.99
N THR A 496 -3.83 7.27 -24.79
CA THR A 496 -3.47 5.99 -25.41
C THR A 496 -2.19 6.11 -26.24
N ASN A 497 -2.13 7.05 -27.18
CA ASN A 497 -0.99 7.15 -28.10
C ASN A 497 0.32 7.57 -27.40
N VAL A 498 0.26 8.53 -26.47
CA VAL A 498 1.46 8.96 -25.75
C VAL A 498 1.95 7.87 -24.80
N MET A 499 1.04 7.17 -24.12
CA MET A 499 1.42 6.05 -23.25
C MET A 499 1.87 4.81 -24.04
N THR A 500 1.41 4.61 -25.28
CA THR A 500 1.99 3.61 -26.18
C THR A 500 3.43 3.98 -26.57
N ALA A 501 3.72 5.26 -26.86
CA ALA A 501 5.09 5.69 -27.14
C ALA A 501 6.01 5.50 -25.92
N TRP A 502 5.50 5.79 -24.72
CA TRP A 502 6.16 5.47 -23.45
C TRP A 502 6.40 3.96 -23.31
N LEU A 503 5.40 3.12 -23.59
CA LEU A 503 5.51 1.66 -23.52
C LEU A 503 6.58 1.13 -24.46
N MET A 504 6.65 1.60 -25.72
CA MET A 504 7.68 1.17 -26.65
C MET A 504 9.08 1.47 -26.13
N LEU A 505 9.30 2.65 -25.53
CA LEU A 505 10.59 2.98 -24.89
C LEU A 505 10.92 2.02 -23.75
N ARG A 506 9.93 1.73 -22.89
CA ARG A 506 10.12 0.80 -21.77
C ARG A 506 10.32 -0.63 -22.23
N ALA A 507 9.68 -1.06 -23.32
CA ALA A 507 9.87 -2.37 -23.91
C ALA A 507 11.29 -2.54 -24.47
N LEU A 508 11.83 -1.49 -25.12
CA LEU A 508 13.23 -1.45 -25.55
C LEU A 508 14.19 -1.52 -24.36
N ASP A 509 13.90 -0.80 -23.26
CA ASP A 509 14.70 -0.86 -22.04
C ASP A 509 14.61 -2.26 -21.39
N THR A 510 13.42 -2.84 -21.30
CA THR A 510 13.17 -4.20 -20.80
C THR A 510 13.92 -5.26 -21.62
N ALA A 511 13.95 -5.15 -22.95
CA ALA A 511 14.71 -6.05 -23.81
C ALA A 511 16.22 -5.99 -23.54
N ARG A 512 16.75 -4.82 -23.15
CA ARG A 512 18.16 -4.68 -22.72
C ARG A 512 18.40 -5.25 -21.33
N LEU A 513 17.46 -5.05 -20.41
CA LEU A 513 17.55 -5.55 -19.04
C LEU A 513 17.37 -7.07 -18.96
N VAL A 514 16.62 -7.67 -19.88
CA VAL A 514 16.31 -9.11 -19.93
C VAL A 514 16.58 -9.68 -21.33
N PRO A 515 17.85 -9.78 -21.78
CA PRO A 515 18.19 -10.09 -23.18
C PRO A 515 17.68 -11.42 -23.71
N HIS A 516 17.47 -12.41 -22.83
CA HIS A 516 16.98 -13.74 -23.23
C HIS A 516 15.47 -13.76 -23.55
N LEU A 517 14.73 -12.70 -23.19
CA LEU A 517 13.34 -12.47 -23.61
C LEU A 517 13.24 -11.40 -24.69
N ALA A 518 14.35 -10.85 -25.15
CA ALA A 518 14.33 -9.79 -26.16
C ALA A 518 13.66 -10.29 -27.45
N PRO A 519 12.69 -9.54 -27.99
CA PRO A 519 12.12 -9.82 -29.30
C PRO A 519 13.17 -9.80 -30.42
N PRO A 520 12.84 -10.36 -31.59
CA PRO A 520 13.65 -10.25 -32.79
C PRO A 520 14.02 -8.79 -33.15
N PRO A 521 15.20 -8.55 -33.76
CA PRO A 521 15.66 -7.18 -34.07
C PRO A 521 14.72 -6.34 -34.93
N ASP A 522 13.96 -6.96 -35.83
CA ASP A 522 12.94 -6.31 -36.67
C ASP A 522 11.75 -5.82 -35.83
N GLU A 523 11.29 -6.61 -34.86
CA GLU A 523 10.25 -6.21 -33.90
C GLU A 523 10.73 -5.03 -33.04
N LEU A 524 11.97 -5.07 -32.54
CA LEU A 524 12.57 -3.95 -31.79
C LEU A 524 12.72 -2.68 -32.65
N THR A 525 13.08 -2.83 -33.92
CA THR A 525 13.19 -1.72 -34.87
C THR A 525 11.82 -1.09 -35.13
N HIS A 526 10.79 -1.93 -35.30
CA HIS A 526 9.42 -1.48 -35.46
C HIS A 526 8.92 -0.74 -34.21
N TRP A 527 9.20 -1.24 -33.01
CA TRP A 527 8.85 -0.56 -31.76
C TRP A 527 9.53 0.81 -31.62
N ASP A 528 10.82 0.93 -31.99
CA ASP A 528 11.51 2.23 -32.01
C ASP A 528 10.85 3.19 -33.01
N ASP A 529 10.44 2.71 -34.19
CA ASP A 529 9.75 3.53 -35.20
C ASP A 529 8.36 4.01 -34.72
N VAL A 530 7.54 3.11 -34.17
CA VAL A 530 6.23 3.43 -33.58
C VAL A 530 6.37 4.50 -32.49
N SER A 531 7.37 4.36 -31.61
CA SER A 531 7.61 5.30 -30.51
C SER A 531 7.96 6.74 -30.95
N ARG A 532 8.28 6.95 -32.24
CA ARG A 532 8.67 8.24 -32.81
C ARG A 532 7.61 8.84 -33.73
N ARG A 533 6.62 8.04 -34.13
CA ARG A 533 5.73 8.38 -35.24
C ARG A 533 4.24 8.22 -34.93
N LEU A 534 3.88 7.80 -33.71
CA LEU A 534 2.48 7.83 -33.28
C LEU A 534 1.89 9.24 -33.38
N ARG A 535 0.66 9.32 -33.87
CA ARG A 535 -0.05 10.57 -34.07
C ARG A 535 -0.59 11.11 -32.74
N VAL A 536 -0.38 12.39 -32.49
CA VAL A 536 -1.03 13.17 -31.42
C VAL A 536 -1.59 14.43 -32.06
N ASP A 537 -2.86 14.71 -31.77
CA ASP A 537 -3.57 15.86 -32.33
C ASP A 537 -3.57 17.03 -31.35
N PHE A 538 -3.62 18.25 -31.90
CA PHE A 538 -3.58 19.50 -31.15
C PHE A 538 -4.59 20.47 -31.74
N HIS A 539 -5.22 21.27 -30.88
CA HIS A 539 -6.12 22.36 -31.27
C HIS A 539 -5.98 23.49 -30.25
N ASP A 540 -6.23 24.74 -30.64
CA ASP A 540 -6.22 25.91 -29.74
C ASP A 540 -4.99 26.01 -28.80
N GLY A 541 -3.85 25.48 -29.23
CA GLY A 541 -2.62 25.46 -28.44
C GLY A 541 -2.63 24.51 -27.23
N VAL A 542 -3.51 23.49 -27.23
CA VAL A 542 -3.62 22.39 -26.27
C VAL A 542 -3.48 21.03 -26.97
N ILE A 543 -3.28 19.97 -26.17
CA ILE A 543 -3.33 18.58 -26.66
C ILE A 543 -4.81 18.18 -26.85
N SER A 544 -5.19 17.75 -28.05
CA SER A 544 -6.55 17.27 -28.34
C SER A 544 -6.76 15.88 -27.74
N GLN A 545 -7.91 15.64 -27.11
CA GLN A 545 -8.18 14.38 -26.42
C GLN A 545 -8.20 13.19 -27.39
N PHE A 546 -8.72 13.41 -28.59
CA PHE A 546 -8.69 12.47 -29.71
C PHE A 546 -8.83 13.23 -31.04
N THR A 547 -8.67 12.53 -32.15
CA THR A 547 -8.85 13.11 -33.50
C THR A 547 -10.26 13.62 -33.67
N GLY A 548 -10.47 14.91 -33.96
CA GLY A 548 -11.81 15.49 -34.18
C GLY A 548 -12.53 16.00 -32.92
N TYR A 549 -11.93 15.88 -31.73
CA TYR A 549 -12.51 16.43 -30.49
C TYR A 549 -12.76 17.95 -30.54
N ALA A 550 -11.89 18.67 -31.25
CA ALA A 550 -12.01 20.12 -31.44
C ALA A 550 -13.31 20.55 -32.14
N ASP A 551 -13.90 19.66 -32.94
CA ASP A 551 -15.10 19.91 -33.75
C ASP A 551 -16.40 19.64 -32.98
N LEU A 552 -16.32 19.09 -31.77
CA LEU A 552 -17.48 18.85 -30.91
C LEU A 552 -18.09 20.16 -30.39
N LEU A 553 -19.37 20.11 -30.03
CA LEU A 553 -20.10 21.24 -29.49
C LEU A 553 -19.63 21.56 -28.07
N GLU A 554 -19.72 22.82 -27.64
CA GLU A 554 -19.60 23.12 -26.20
C GLU A 554 -20.90 22.72 -25.48
N LEU A 555 -20.77 22.15 -24.28
CA LEU A 555 -21.92 21.83 -23.44
C LEU A 555 -22.45 23.11 -22.76
N ASP A 556 -23.77 23.20 -22.59
CA ASP A 556 -24.38 24.19 -21.69
C ASP A 556 -24.10 23.81 -20.22
N TRP A 557 -22.92 24.19 -19.74
CA TRP A 557 -22.47 23.90 -18.37
C TRP A 557 -23.32 24.56 -17.29
N ASP A 558 -24.07 25.62 -17.60
CA ASP A 558 -24.99 26.24 -16.65
C ASP A 558 -26.20 25.35 -16.43
N ARG A 559 -26.76 24.77 -17.50
CA ARG A 559 -27.86 23.80 -17.41
C ARG A 559 -27.49 22.52 -16.67
N TYR A 560 -26.30 21.97 -16.93
CA TYR A 560 -25.87 20.68 -16.37
C TYR A 560 -24.93 20.82 -15.17
N ARG A 561 -24.89 21.99 -14.53
CA ARG A 561 -24.04 22.25 -13.37
C ARG A 561 -24.33 21.25 -12.23
N GLY A 562 -23.31 20.51 -11.82
CA GLY A 562 -23.42 19.52 -10.73
C GLY A 562 -23.94 18.15 -11.16
N VAL A 563 -24.29 17.95 -12.44
CA VAL A 563 -24.69 16.63 -12.96
C VAL A 563 -23.44 15.77 -13.18
N ARG A 564 -23.21 14.78 -12.30
CA ARG A 564 -22.06 13.86 -12.37
C ARG A 564 -22.20 12.79 -13.47
N ARG A 565 -23.42 12.41 -13.88
CA ARG A 565 -23.68 11.38 -14.91
C ARG A 565 -24.34 12.00 -16.14
N LEU A 566 -23.58 12.83 -16.87
CA LEU A 566 -24.05 13.51 -18.08
C LEU A 566 -24.51 12.52 -19.15
N ASP A 567 -23.82 11.40 -19.29
CA ASP A 567 -24.20 10.28 -20.16
C ASP A 567 -25.66 9.85 -19.93
N ARG A 568 -26.06 9.67 -18.66
CA ARG A 568 -27.42 9.23 -18.33
C ARG A 568 -28.45 10.33 -18.51
N ALA A 569 -28.08 11.57 -18.16
CA ALA A 569 -28.97 12.72 -18.23
C ALA A 569 -29.28 13.10 -19.69
N LEU A 570 -28.25 13.21 -20.53
CA LEU A 570 -28.41 13.54 -21.95
C LEU A 570 -29.15 12.42 -22.69
N GLU A 571 -28.81 11.15 -22.44
CA GLU A 571 -29.52 10.02 -23.05
C GLU A 571 -31.01 10.05 -22.68
N ALA A 572 -31.35 10.33 -21.43
CA ALA A 572 -32.75 10.43 -21.00
C ALA A 572 -33.52 11.55 -21.71
N GLU A 573 -32.83 12.62 -22.11
CA GLU A 573 -33.38 13.74 -22.89
C GLU A 573 -33.40 13.47 -24.41
N GLY A 574 -32.94 12.29 -24.86
CA GLY A 574 -32.85 11.93 -26.28
C GLY A 574 -31.65 12.54 -26.98
N ASP A 575 -30.61 12.90 -26.23
CA ASP A 575 -29.34 13.43 -26.71
C ASP A 575 -28.17 12.48 -26.40
N ASP A 576 -26.97 12.81 -26.87
CA ASP A 576 -25.76 11.99 -26.73
C ASP A 576 -24.59 12.85 -26.25
N VAL A 577 -23.91 12.39 -25.21
CA VAL A 577 -22.75 13.07 -24.63
C VAL A 577 -21.57 13.12 -25.59
N ASN A 578 -21.44 12.17 -26.54
CA ASN A 578 -20.40 12.16 -27.58
C ASN A 578 -20.38 13.43 -28.45
N ARG A 579 -21.48 14.21 -28.47
CA ARG A 579 -21.61 15.44 -29.26
C ARG A 579 -20.88 16.64 -28.63
N TYR A 580 -20.48 16.53 -27.37
CA TYR A 580 -20.06 17.67 -26.57
C TYR A 580 -18.62 17.54 -26.09
N LYS A 581 -17.93 18.67 -25.95
CA LYS A 581 -16.64 18.82 -25.28
C LYS A 581 -16.81 18.69 -23.76
N ALA A 582 -17.19 17.50 -23.29
CA ALA A 582 -17.46 17.22 -21.90
C ALA A 582 -16.86 15.87 -21.48
N SER A 583 -16.14 15.85 -20.35
CA SER A 583 -15.45 14.67 -19.87
C SER A 583 -15.99 14.18 -18.54
N LYS A 584 -16.09 12.86 -18.39
CA LYS A 584 -16.47 12.17 -17.15
C LYS A 584 -15.37 12.32 -16.09
N GLN A 585 -14.14 12.10 -16.51
CA GLN A 585 -12.95 12.06 -15.69
C GLN A 585 -11.73 12.53 -16.50
N ALA A 586 -10.57 12.60 -15.85
CA ALA A 586 -9.34 12.95 -16.55
C ALA A 586 -8.99 11.90 -17.62
N ASP A 587 -8.77 12.37 -18.85
CA ASP A 587 -8.25 11.57 -19.99
C ASP A 587 -6.89 12.12 -20.42
N THR A 588 -6.86 13.23 -21.16
CA THR A 588 -5.59 13.89 -21.51
C THR A 588 -4.79 14.30 -20.27
N LEU A 589 -5.50 14.68 -19.19
CA LEU A 589 -4.87 15.04 -17.93
C LEU A 589 -4.25 13.85 -17.18
N MET A 590 -4.58 12.61 -17.53
CA MET A 590 -3.88 11.43 -17.00
C MET A 590 -2.41 11.40 -17.40
N LEU A 591 -2.04 11.98 -18.54
CA LEU A 591 -0.64 12.10 -18.94
C LEU A 591 0.17 12.91 -17.90
N CYS A 592 -0.44 13.96 -17.34
CA CYS A 592 0.19 14.79 -16.31
C CYS A 592 0.18 14.13 -14.92
N TYR A 593 -0.64 13.09 -14.72
CA TYR A 593 -0.67 12.29 -13.50
C TYR A 593 0.42 11.20 -13.51
N LEU A 594 0.64 10.56 -14.66
CA LEU A 594 1.59 9.45 -14.79
C LEU A 594 3.01 9.88 -15.12
N LEU A 595 3.16 10.99 -15.83
CA LEU A 595 4.45 11.46 -16.34
C LEU A 595 4.78 12.82 -15.73
N SER A 596 6.04 13.01 -15.37
CA SER A 596 6.53 14.34 -15.04
C SER A 596 6.39 15.27 -16.26
N GLY A 597 6.30 16.59 -16.02
CA GLY A 597 6.22 17.56 -17.11
C GLY A 597 7.40 17.46 -18.09
N GLY A 598 8.59 17.09 -17.61
CA GLY A 598 9.77 16.87 -18.45
C GLY A 598 9.66 15.61 -19.31
N GLU A 599 9.17 14.50 -18.75
CA GLU A 599 8.97 13.25 -19.50
C GLU A 599 7.90 13.42 -20.59
N LEU A 600 6.79 14.09 -20.29
CA LEU A 600 5.74 14.35 -21.28
C LEU A 600 6.27 15.20 -22.44
N VAL A 601 7.04 16.25 -22.15
CA VAL A 601 7.70 17.07 -23.19
C VAL A 601 8.64 16.21 -24.03
N ALA A 602 9.50 15.43 -23.40
CA ALA A 602 10.46 14.57 -24.11
C ALA A 602 9.77 13.52 -24.99
N LEU A 603 8.64 12.97 -24.56
CA LEU A 603 7.84 12.04 -25.37
C LEU A 603 7.21 12.74 -26.58
N LEU A 604 6.63 13.92 -26.41
CA LEU A 604 6.05 14.69 -27.52
C LEU A 604 7.12 15.11 -28.54
N GLU A 605 8.29 15.56 -28.06
CA GLU A 605 9.44 15.87 -28.92
C GLU A 605 9.94 14.64 -29.67
N ARG A 606 10.02 13.48 -29.00
CA ARG A 606 10.37 12.21 -29.64
C ARG A 606 9.37 11.81 -30.74
N LEU A 607 8.08 12.08 -30.54
CA LEU A 607 7.01 11.88 -31.52
C LEU A 607 7.04 12.89 -32.68
N GLY A 608 8.01 13.82 -32.66
CA GLY A 608 8.20 14.83 -33.69
C GLY A 608 7.28 16.04 -33.53
N TYR A 609 6.78 16.31 -32.32
CA TYR A 609 5.95 17.48 -32.02
C TYR A 609 6.73 18.51 -31.19
N PRO A 610 7.02 19.70 -31.73
CA PRO A 610 7.67 20.74 -30.95
C PRO A 610 6.72 21.25 -29.86
N VAL A 611 7.20 21.27 -28.61
CA VAL A 611 6.37 21.67 -27.47
C VAL A 611 6.59 23.15 -27.14
N ALA A 612 5.59 23.97 -27.44
CA ALA A 612 5.61 25.38 -27.08
C ALA A 612 5.56 25.57 -25.55
N PRO A 613 6.26 26.59 -24.99
CA PRO A 613 6.11 26.95 -23.59
C PRO A 613 4.64 27.15 -23.20
N GLY A 614 4.26 26.57 -22.06
CA GLY A 614 2.90 26.68 -21.54
C GLY A 614 1.86 25.72 -22.13
N LEU A 615 2.22 24.80 -23.05
CA LEU A 615 1.31 23.78 -23.58
C LEU A 615 0.59 23.01 -22.46
N ILE A 616 1.34 22.49 -21.49
CA ILE A 616 0.80 21.71 -20.37
C ILE A 616 -0.16 22.56 -19.50
N PRO A 617 0.22 23.75 -18.98
CA PRO A 617 -0.71 24.61 -18.26
C PRO A 617 -2.00 24.96 -19.02
N ARG A 618 -1.91 25.27 -20.33
CA ARG A 618 -3.10 25.56 -21.14
C ARG A 618 -4.00 24.33 -21.30
N THR A 619 -3.40 23.17 -21.52
CA THR A 619 -4.12 21.88 -21.61
C THR A 619 -4.85 21.59 -20.30
N ILE A 620 -4.19 21.77 -19.15
CA ILE A 620 -4.80 21.64 -17.82
C ILE A 620 -5.99 22.58 -17.66
N ALA A 621 -5.83 23.87 -17.96
CA ALA A 621 -6.91 24.85 -17.85
C ALA A 621 -8.11 24.49 -18.75
N TYR A 622 -7.85 24.07 -20.00
CA TYR A 622 -8.88 23.73 -20.97
C TYR A 622 -9.79 22.59 -20.52
N TYR A 623 -9.23 21.48 -20.04
CA TYR A 623 -10.01 20.31 -19.61
C TYR A 623 -10.61 20.46 -18.20
N LEU A 624 -10.01 21.29 -17.35
CA LEU A 624 -10.57 21.63 -16.03
C LEU A 624 -11.95 22.29 -16.10
N GLU A 625 -12.21 23.04 -17.17
CA GLU A 625 -13.50 23.71 -17.40
C GLU A 625 -14.55 22.77 -18.00
N ARG A 626 -14.12 21.60 -18.50
CA ARG A 626 -14.93 20.68 -19.30
C ARG A 626 -15.15 19.32 -18.64
N THR A 627 -14.86 19.19 -17.34
CA THR A 627 -14.98 17.91 -16.62
C THR A 627 -16.14 17.93 -15.62
N SER A 628 -17.03 16.94 -15.70
CA SER A 628 -18.20 16.81 -14.81
C SER A 628 -17.90 16.14 -13.46
N HIS A 629 -16.72 15.53 -13.32
CA HIS A 629 -16.30 14.74 -12.16
C HIS A 629 -17.26 13.57 -11.85
N GLY A 630 -17.67 12.86 -12.90
CA GLY A 630 -18.55 11.69 -12.85
C GLY A 630 -17.95 10.40 -12.28
N SER A 631 -16.67 10.44 -11.90
CA SER A 631 -15.90 9.33 -11.32
C SER A 631 -15.18 9.79 -10.07
N THR A 632 -15.06 8.94 -9.06
CA THR A 632 -14.31 9.24 -7.83
C THR A 632 -12.82 9.45 -8.11
N LEU A 633 -12.28 8.81 -9.16
CA LEU A 633 -10.89 8.99 -9.60
C LEU A 633 -10.63 10.40 -10.13
N SER A 634 -11.67 11.13 -10.56
CA SER A 634 -11.52 12.47 -11.13
C SER A 634 -10.93 13.45 -10.13
N ALA A 635 -11.43 13.46 -8.88
CA ALA A 635 -10.89 14.34 -7.84
C ALA A 635 -9.41 14.10 -7.58
N VAL A 636 -8.96 12.84 -7.59
CA VAL A 636 -7.55 12.48 -7.40
C VAL A 636 -6.65 13.12 -8.46
N VAL A 637 -7.00 12.93 -9.74
CA VAL A 637 -6.18 13.45 -10.84
C VAL A 637 -6.20 14.97 -10.90
N HIS A 638 -7.36 15.59 -10.63
CA HIS A 638 -7.47 17.04 -10.60
C HIS A 638 -6.70 17.67 -9.44
N ALA A 639 -6.67 17.01 -8.28
CA ALA A 639 -5.79 17.42 -7.18
C ALA A 639 -4.31 17.39 -7.62
N TRP A 640 -3.91 16.36 -8.36
CA TRP A 640 -2.54 16.19 -8.83
C TRP A 640 -2.10 17.31 -9.79
N VAL A 641 -2.83 17.51 -10.89
CA VAL A 641 -2.44 18.46 -11.95
C VAL A 641 -2.49 19.91 -11.48
N LEU A 642 -3.25 20.20 -10.42
CA LEU A 642 -3.35 21.53 -9.81
C LEU A 642 -2.34 21.78 -8.69
N SER A 643 -1.63 20.75 -8.21
CA SER A 643 -0.76 20.85 -7.02
C SER A 643 0.25 21.99 -7.10
N ARG A 644 0.87 22.17 -8.28
CA ARG A 644 1.89 23.21 -8.54
C ARG A 644 1.34 24.52 -9.12
N SER A 645 0.15 24.50 -9.70
CA SER A 645 -0.41 25.66 -10.43
C SER A 645 -1.54 26.39 -9.68
N ASN A 646 -2.32 25.67 -8.87
CA ASN A 646 -3.41 26.21 -8.06
C ASN A 646 -3.60 25.37 -6.80
N ARG A 647 -2.70 25.58 -5.83
CA ARG A 647 -2.66 24.80 -4.58
C ARG A 647 -3.96 24.82 -3.77
N PRO A 648 -4.69 25.95 -3.61
CA PRO A 648 -5.98 25.93 -2.92
C PRO A 648 -7.03 25.04 -3.58
N ARG A 649 -7.08 25.01 -4.92
CA ARG A 649 -8.02 24.14 -5.65
C ARG A 649 -7.56 22.67 -5.62
N SER A 650 -6.25 22.41 -5.68
CA SER A 650 -5.69 21.06 -5.44
C SER A 650 -6.10 20.51 -4.08
N TRP A 651 -5.94 21.32 -3.01
CA TRP A 651 -6.35 20.96 -1.65
C TRP A 651 -7.84 20.60 -1.57
N ARG A 652 -8.72 21.39 -2.20
CA ARG A 652 -10.17 21.10 -2.22
C ARG A 652 -10.47 19.73 -2.83
N PHE A 653 -9.83 19.39 -3.94
CA PHE A 653 -10.02 18.08 -4.58
C PHE A 653 -9.45 16.93 -3.74
N LEU A 654 -8.31 17.13 -3.08
CA LEU A 654 -7.77 16.15 -2.12
C LEU A 654 -8.79 15.88 -0.99
N THR A 655 -9.34 16.94 -0.39
CA THR A 655 -10.31 16.79 0.70
C THR A 655 -11.61 16.15 0.23
N GLU A 656 -12.07 16.44 -0.99
CA GLU A 656 -13.22 15.75 -1.59
C GLU A 656 -12.94 14.26 -1.79
N ALA A 657 -11.74 13.90 -2.28
CA ALA A 657 -11.35 12.50 -2.47
C ALA A 657 -11.24 11.74 -1.14
N LEU A 658 -10.71 12.38 -0.10
CA LEU A 658 -10.59 11.81 1.25
C LEU A 658 -11.94 11.65 1.96
N ALA A 659 -12.87 12.58 1.74
CA ALA A 659 -14.20 12.54 2.36
C ALA A 659 -15.21 11.71 1.55
N GLY A 660 -14.86 11.31 0.31
CA GLY A 660 -15.79 10.81 -0.69
C GLY A 660 -16.71 9.68 -0.24
N ASP A 661 -16.15 8.65 0.41
CA ASP A 661 -16.92 7.51 0.92
C ASP A 661 -17.62 7.82 2.26
N VAL A 662 -17.07 8.70 3.10
CA VAL A 662 -17.66 9.06 4.40
C VAL A 662 -18.88 9.96 4.22
N GLU A 663 -18.81 10.90 3.28
CA GLU A 663 -19.88 11.83 2.94
C GLU A 663 -20.80 11.32 1.81
N ASP A 664 -20.49 10.15 1.23
CA ASP A 664 -21.20 9.54 0.11
C ASP A 664 -21.44 10.54 -1.04
N VAL A 665 -20.37 11.22 -1.48
CA VAL A 665 -20.43 12.38 -2.40
C VAL A 665 -21.00 12.07 -3.79
N GLN A 666 -21.10 10.79 -4.15
CA GLN A 666 -21.72 10.30 -5.39
C GLN A 666 -23.20 9.92 -5.23
N GLY A 667 -23.70 9.81 -3.99
CA GLY A 667 -25.06 9.47 -3.64
C GLY A 667 -25.39 7.98 -3.80
N GLY A 668 -25.46 7.27 -2.69
CA GLY A 668 -25.92 5.88 -2.57
C GLY A 668 -24.96 4.82 -3.09
N THR A 669 -23.73 5.17 -3.49
CA THR A 669 -22.80 4.21 -4.10
C THR A 669 -21.88 3.54 -3.08
N THR A 670 -21.50 4.24 -2.00
CA THR A 670 -20.64 3.65 -0.96
C THR A 670 -21.33 2.52 -0.21
N ALA A 671 -22.66 2.58 -0.05
CA ALA A 671 -23.46 1.50 0.51
C ALA A 671 -23.24 0.15 -0.23
N GLU A 672 -23.01 0.21 -1.54
CA GLU A 672 -22.74 -0.94 -2.40
C GLU A 672 -21.26 -1.39 -2.40
N GLY A 673 -20.36 -0.61 -1.80
CA GLY A 673 -18.91 -0.86 -1.68
C GLY A 673 -18.08 0.44 -1.74
N ILE A 674 -16.94 0.47 -1.04
CA ILE A 674 -16.01 1.62 -0.98
C ILE A 674 -15.34 1.91 -2.34
N HIS A 675 -14.71 3.06 -2.53
CA HIS A 675 -13.98 3.38 -3.77
C HIS A 675 -12.47 3.15 -3.64
N LEU A 676 -12.02 1.89 -3.74
CA LEU A 676 -10.64 1.50 -3.42
C LEU A 676 -9.57 2.23 -4.25
N GLY A 677 -9.79 2.41 -5.56
CA GLY A 677 -8.88 3.17 -6.41
C GLY A 677 -8.72 4.64 -5.98
N ALA A 678 -9.82 5.29 -5.58
CA ALA A 678 -9.80 6.65 -5.07
C ALA A 678 -9.12 6.72 -3.69
N MET A 679 -9.32 5.70 -2.84
CA MET A 679 -8.63 5.61 -1.56
C MET A 679 -7.11 5.50 -1.74
N GLY A 680 -6.64 4.59 -2.60
CA GLY A 680 -5.23 4.46 -2.96
C GLY A 680 -4.66 5.73 -3.57
N GLY A 681 -5.36 6.31 -4.54
CA GLY A 681 -4.95 7.56 -5.19
C GLY A 681 -4.85 8.75 -4.24
N SER A 682 -5.70 8.82 -3.20
CA SER A 682 -5.62 9.86 -2.17
C SER A 682 -4.36 9.72 -1.30
N LEU A 683 -3.97 8.49 -0.96
CA LEU A 683 -2.71 8.23 -0.24
C LEU A 683 -1.50 8.55 -1.12
N ASP A 684 -1.60 8.24 -2.41
CA ASP A 684 -0.56 8.51 -3.38
C ASP A 684 -0.40 10.01 -3.70
N LEU A 685 -1.46 10.82 -3.61
CA LEU A 685 -1.35 12.28 -3.64
C LEU A 685 -0.46 12.81 -2.51
N LEU A 686 -0.61 12.26 -1.30
CA LEU A 686 0.23 12.63 -0.17
C LEU A 686 1.67 12.16 -0.42
N GLN A 687 1.86 10.94 -0.92
CA GLN A 687 3.18 10.34 -1.13
C GLN A 687 3.95 10.89 -2.34
N ARG A 688 3.39 10.85 -3.55
CA ARG A 688 4.08 11.26 -4.77
C ARG A 688 3.83 12.71 -5.14
N CYS A 689 2.58 13.18 -5.06
CA CYS A 689 2.25 14.52 -5.55
C CYS A 689 2.87 15.63 -4.70
N TYR A 690 2.51 15.68 -3.41
CA TYR A 690 2.95 16.77 -2.52
C TYR A 690 4.41 16.66 -2.07
N LEU A 691 4.98 15.45 -2.03
CA LEU A 691 6.43 15.31 -1.82
C LEU A 691 7.24 15.49 -3.11
N GLY A 692 6.58 15.51 -4.29
CA GLY A 692 7.26 15.41 -5.58
C GLY A 692 8.11 14.14 -5.65
N LEU A 693 7.66 13.04 -5.05
CA LEU A 693 8.40 11.78 -5.02
C LEU A 693 8.32 11.12 -6.39
N GLU A 694 9.49 10.93 -6.99
CA GLU A 694 9.62 10.36 -8.32
C GLU A 694 10.65 9.23 -8.33
N LEU A 695 10.25 8.11 -8.94
CA LEU A 695 11.12 6.97 -9.17
C LEU A 695 11.69 7.10 -10.58
N ARG A 696 13.02 7.09 -10.71
CA ARG A 696 13.71 7.09 -11.99
C ARG A 696 14.76 5.97 -12.02
N PRO A 697 15.27 5.57 -13.20
CA PRO A 697 16.37 4.61 -13.30
C PRO A 697 17.57 4.99 -12.42
N GLU A 698 17.89 6.30 -12.37
CA GLU A 698 19.04 6.86 -11.65
C GLU A 698 18.87 6.83 -10.12
N GLY A 699 17.63 6.78 -9.61
CA GLY A 699 17.37 6.80 -8.19
C GLY A 699 16.00 7.37 -7.80
N LEU A 700 15.87 7.63 -6.49
CA LEU A 700 14.70 8.28 -5.89
C LEU A 700 14.93 9.79 -5.83
N PHE A 701 13.93 10.55 -6.28
CA PHE A 701 13.92 12.01 -6.26
C PHE A 701 12.77 12.53 -5.40
N LEU A 702 12.95 13.71 -4.81
CA LEU A 702 11.91 14.47 -4.12
C LEU A 702 11.95 15.92 -4.62
N ASP A 703 10.78 16.53 -4.75
CA ASP A 703 10.61 17.98 -4.98
C ASP A 703 9.45 18.46 -4.10
N PRO A 704 9.59 18.48 -2.76
CA PRO A 704 8.45 18.66 -1.86
C PRO A 704 7.79 20.04 -2.03
N ASP A 705 6.47 20.03 -2.13
CA ASP A 705 5.62 21.22 -2.21
C ASP A 705 4.32 20.97 -1.43
N VAL A 706 4.52 20.76 -0.13
CA VAL A 706 3.48 20.38 0.81
C VAL A 706 2.59 21.60 1.13
N PRO A 707 1.25 21.49 1.03
CA PRO A 707 0.36 22.59 1.42
C PRO A 707 0.47 22.92 2.91
N ASP A 708 0.51 24.21 3.26
CA ASP A 708 0.56 24.69 4.65
C ASP A 708 -0.52 24.07 5.55
N ARG A 709 -1.70 23.79 4.98
CA ARG A 709 -2.85 23.18 5.69
C ARG A 709 -2.66 21.71 6.03
N LEU A 710 -1.76 21.00 5.34
CA LEU A 710 -1.41 19.61 5.64
C LEU A 710 -0.55 19.49 6.90
N GLY A 711 0.19 20.57 7.22
CA GLY A 711 1.15 20.58 8.31
C GLY A 711 2.35 19.67 8.03
N LEU A 712 2.77 18.91 9.03
CA LEU A 712 3.84 17.91 8.87
C LEU A 712 3.30 16.62 8.23
N LEU A 713 3.89 16.23 7.11
CA LEU A 713 3.69 14.93 6.48
C LEU A 713 4.86 14.01 6.83
N SER A 714 4.57 12.90 7.52
CA SER A 714 5.59 11.93 7.93
C SER A 714 5.25 10.52 7.46
N LEU A 715 6.21 9.86 6.80
CA LEU A 715 6.02 8.51 6.27
C LEU A 715 7.34 7.71 6.17
N PRO A 716 7.33 6.42 6.56
CA PRO A 716 8.33 5.47 6.12
C PRO A 716 8.03 4.99 4.70
N ILE A 717 9.09 4.80 3.91
CA ILE A 717 9.04 4.08 2.63
C ILE A 717 10.12 3.00 2.60
N HIS A 718 9.95 2.04 1.72
CA HIS A 718 10.86 0.98 1.40
C HIS A 718 11.23 1.09 -0.08
N TYR A 719 12.50 1.38 -0.36
CA TYR A 719 13.00 1.58 -1.71
C TYR A 719 14.25 0.73 -1.91
N ARG A 720 14.21 -0.18 -2.89
CA ARG A 720 15.31 -1.12 -3.23
C ARG A 720 15.94 -1.79 -2.02
N GLY A 721 15.12 -2.35 -1.12
CA GLY A 721 15.58 -3.04 0.09
C GLY A 721 15.88 -2.14 1.29
N ARG A 722 15.88 -0.80 1.13
CA ARG A 722 16.20 0.15 2.20
C ARG A 722 14.97 0.84 2.73
N ARG A 723 14.91 1.01 4.06
CA ARG A 723 13.90 1.82 4.72
C ARG A 723 14.36 3.27 4.80
N LEU A 724 13.52 4.19 4.33
CA LEU A 724 13.71 5.63 4.46
C LEU A 724 12.54 6.21 5.27
N PHE A 725 12.82 7.22 6.07
CA PHE A 725 11.80 8.02 6.77
C PHE A 725 11.84 9.42 6.18
N ILE A 726 10.70 9.87 5.67
CA ILE A 726 10.53 11.19 5.08
C ILE A 726 9.61 12.00 5.99
N ASP A 727 10.11 13.16 6.41
CA ASP A 727 9.33 14.20 7.08
C ASP A 727 9.36 15.44 6.19
N ALA A 728 8.21 16.00 5.83
CA ALA A 728 8.15 17.20 5.00
C ALA A 728 7.01 18.12 5.42
N ASP A 729 7.26 19.42 5.42
CA ASP A 729 6.25 20.46 5.55
C ASP A 729 6.41 21.51 4.44
N HIS A 730 5.67 22.62 4.53
CA HIS A 730 5.73 23.72 3.56
C HIS A 730 7.07 24.48 3.52
N ARG A 731 8.03 24.17 4.41
CA ARG A 731 9.31 24.87 4.57
C ARG A 731 10.52 23.97 4.31
N GLU A 732 10.50 22.74 4.80
CA GLU A 732 11.64 21.84 4.72
C GLU A 732 11.23 20.37 4.57
N ALA A 733 12.15 19.57 4.03
CA ALA A 733 12.06 18.13 4.05
C ALA A 733 13.31 17.51 4.69
N ARG A 734 13.10 16.43 5.44
CA ARG A 734 14.12 15.65 6.13
C ARG A 734 14.03 14.20 5.70
N ILE A 735 15.19 13.58 5.51
CA ILE A 735 15.29 12.17 5.14
C ILE A 735 16.15 11.49 6.20
N ASN A 736 15.57 10.53 6.92
CA ASN A 736 16.18 9.90 8.10
C ASN A 736 16.70 10.94 9.12
N GLY A 737 15.94 12.03 9.30
CA GLY A 737 16.29 13.12 10.23
C GLY A 737 17.33 14.12 9.71
N VAL A 738 17.92 13.91 8.52
CA VAL A 738 18.88 14.85 7.93
C VAL A 738 18.15 15.91 7.10
N PRO A 739 18.28 17.21 7.42
CA PRO A 739 17.64 18.28 6.66
C PRO A 739 18.18 18.36 5.23
N ARG A 740 17.28 18.47 4.25
CA ARG A 740 17.58 18.79 2.87
C ARG A 740 16.92 20.12 2.54
N ARG A 741 17.64 21.23 2.77
CA ARG A 741 17.13 22.60 2.56
C ARG A 741 16.80 22.92 1.10
N THR A 742 17.35 22.15 0.16
CA THR A 742 17.01 22.18 -1.26
C THR A 742 17.23 20.78 -1.81
N CYS A 743 16.17 20.02 -2.04
CA CYS A 743 16.23 18.99 -3.07
C CYS A 743 16.18 19.74 -4.41
N THR A 744 17.34 20.15 -4.92
CA THR A 744 17.43 20.80 -6.24
C THR A 744 16.89 19.84 -7.29
N ARG A 745 16.04 20.35 -8.21
CA ARG A 745 15.60 19.61 -9.40
C ARG A 745 16.80 18.99 -10.10
N GLY A 746 17.02 17.68 -9.92
CA GLY A 746 18.00 16.92 -10.69
C GLY A 746 19.02 16.10 -9.90
N GLU A 747 19.15 16.24 -8.57
CA GLU A 747 20.09 15.39 -7.80
C GLU A 747 19.38 14.24 -7.08
N PRO A 748 19.78 12.97 -7.34
CA PRO A 748 19.16 11.82 -6.69
C PRO A 748 19.50 11.77 -5.19
N ILE A 749 18.50 11.50 -4.36
CA ILE A 749 18.65 11.36 -2.90
C ILE A 749 19.55 10.17 -2.55
N MET A 750 19.50 9.13 -3.38
CA MET A 750 20.44 8.03 -3.36
C MET A 750 20.88 7.75 -4.79
N PRO A 751 22.14 8.03 -5.16
CA PRO A 751 22.68 7.63 -6.47
C PRO A 751 22.72 6.10 -6.56
N GLY A 752 22.46 5.57 -7.76
CA GLY A 752 22.29 4.16 -8.10
C GLY A 752 23.41 3.16 -7.73
N THR A 753 24.44 3.53 -6.98
CA THR A 753 25.41 2.59 -6.42
C THR A 753 24.80 1.78 -5.26
N GLY A 754 24.59 0.48 -5.46
CA GLY A 754 24.13 -0.44 -4.40
C GLY A 754 25.06 -0.45 -3.17
N ASP A 755 24.56 -0.93 -2.02
CA ASP A 755 25.45 -1.13 -0.85
C ASP A 755 26.54 -2.14 -1.15
N LEU A 756 26.22 -3.15 -1.96
CA LEU A 756 27.18 -4.11 -2.48
C LEU A 756 28.27 -3.42 -3.32
N GLY A 757 27.90 -2.60 -4.31
CA GLY A 757 28.85 -1.86 -5.14
C GLY A 757 29.78 -0.95 -4.32
N ARG A 758 29.23 -0.23 -3.32
CA ARG A 758 30.03 0.56 -2.38
C ARG A 758 31.01 -0.29 -1.56
N ARG A 759 30.60 -1.48 -1.11
CA ARG A 759 31.47 -2.42 -0.38
C ARG A 759 32.53 -3.04 -1.27
N ILE A 760 32.19 -3.41 -2.51
CA ILE A 760 33.17 -3.88 -3.51
C ILE A 760 34.25 -2.80 -3.73
N ILE A 761 33.84 -1.55 -3.95
CA ILE A 761 34.76 -0.40 -4.09
C ILE A 761 35.61 -0.22 -2.83
N HIS A 762 35.00 -0.29 -1.64
CA HIS A 762 35.69 -0.14 -0.37
C HIS A 762 36.77 -1.21 -0.17
N HIS A 763 36.41 -2.49 -0.32
CA HIS A 763 37.33 -3.61 -0.14
C HIS A 763 38.44 -3.62 -1.20
N ARG A 764 38.11 -3.32 -2.46
CA ARG A 764 39.09 -3.21 -3.54
C ARG A 764 40.11 -2.12 -3.25
N LYS A 765 39.66 -0.92 -2.86
CA LYS A 765 40.54 0.20 -2.50
C LYS A 765 41.40 -0.12 -1.27
N ARG A 766 40.83 -0.78 -0.25
CA ARG A 766 41.56 -1.23 0.93
C ARG A 766 42.69 -2.21 0.59
N LEU A 767 42.47 -3.07 -0.41
CA LEU A 767 43.46 -4.04 -0.88
C LEU A 767 44.43 -3.47 -1.92
N GLY A 768 44.25 -2.21 -2.34
CA GLY A 768 45.08 -1.60 -3.38
C GLY A 768 44.93 -2.23 -4.76
N MET A 769 43.83 -2.94 -5.03
CA MET A 769 43.61 -3.66 -6.29
C MET A 769 42.92 -2.78 -7.34
N THR A 770 43.29 -2.94 -8.61
CA THR A 770 42.55 -2.36 -9.74
C THR A 770 41.27 -3.16 -10.03
N ARG A 771 40.35 -2.59 -10.83
CA ARG A 771 39.12 -3.30 -11.23
C ARG A 771 39.44 -4.56 -12.01
N GLU A 772 40.44 -4.48 -12.89
CA GLU A 772 40.92 -5.58 -13.72
C GLU A 772 41.44 -6.73 -12.86
N GLN A 773 42.20 -6.40 -11.80
CA GLN A 773 42.73 -7.40 -10.87
C GLN A 773 41.61 -8.10 -10.10
N VAL A 774 40.63 -7.36 -9.55
CA VAL A 774 39.50 -7.98 -8.83
C VAL A 774 38.65 -8.82 -9.78
N ALA A 775 38.43 -8.37 -11.01
CA ALA A 775 37.68 -9.12 -12.01
C ALA A 775 38.38 -10.44 -12.37
N GLU A 776 39.71 -10.40 -12.58
CA GLU A 776 40.52 -11.58 -12.83
C GLU A 776 40.48 -12.57 -11.65
N HIS A 777 40.65 -12.09 -10.41
CA HIS A 777 40.64 -12.93 -9.22
C HIS A 777 39.25 -13.51 -8.90
N ALA A 778 38.17 -12.80 -9.25
CA ALA A 778 36.79 -13.28 -9.07
C ALA A 778 36.28 -14.09 -10.28
N ASN A 779 37.10 -14.30 -11.31
CA ASN A 779 36.72 -14.91 -12.59
C ASN A 779 35.48 -14.22 -13.22
N LEU A 780 35.52 -12.89 -13.30
CA LEU A 780 34.50 -12.00 -13.87
C LEU A 780 35.10 -11.16 -15.00
N SER A 781 34.25 -10.61 -15.87
CA SER A 781 34.71 -9.59 -16.82
C SER A 781 34.89 -8.23 -16.13
N PRO A 782 35.89 -7.41 -16.51
CA PRO A 782 36.04 -6.05 -15.97
C PRO A 782 34.80 -5.16 -16.16
N GLY A 783 34.08 -5.36 -17.26
CA GLY A 783 32.80 -4.68 -17.52
C GLY A 783 31.70 -5.09 -16.53
N TYR A 784 31.62 -6.37 -16.16
CA TYR A 784 30.65 -6.84 -15.18
C TYR A 784 31.00 -6.40 -13.76
N LEU A 785 32.29 -6.35 -13.39
CA LEU A 785 32.69 -5.76 -12.11
C LEU A 785 32.36 -4.26 -12.06
N THR A 786 32.59 -3.52 -13.15
CA THR A 786 32.21 -2.11 -13.26
C THR A 786 30.71 -1.94 -13.09
N TYR A 787 29.91 -2.78 -13.75
CA TYR A 787 28.47 -2.83 -13.58
C TYR A 787 28.05 -3.06 -12.12
N LEU A 788 28.67 -4.02 -11.42
CA LEU A 788 28.37 -4.30 -10.00
C LEU A 788 28.82 -3.17 -9.04
N GLU A 789 29.89 -2.43 -9.37
CA GLU A 789 30.32 -1.26 -8.59
C GLU A 789 29.38 -0.06 -8.75
N GLU A 790 28.78 0.10 -9.93
CA GLU A 790 28.07 1.31 -10.34
C GLU A 790 26.54 1.17 -10.31
N ASN A 791 26.01 -0.06 -10.20
CA ASN A 791 24.57 -0.34 -10.18
C ASN A 791 24.11 -0.98 -8.86
N ALA A 792 22.80 -0.95 -8.59
CA ALA A 792 22.18 -1.51 -7.38
C ALA A 792 21.75 -2.97 -7.55
N ASP A 793 22.50 -3.74 -8.33
CA ASP A 793 22.20 -5.13 -8.66
C ASP A 793 22.83 -6.09 -7.64
N ASN A 794 22.18 -7.23 -7.40
CA ASN A 794 22.67 -8.28 -6.50
C ASN A 794 23.04 -9.50 -7.36
N PRO A 795 24.33 -9.80 -7.54
CA PRO A 795 24.75 -10.92 -8.37
C PRO A 795 24.35 -12.25 -7.72
N ASP A 796 24.36 -13.31 -8.52
CA ASP A 796 24.06 -14.65 -8.02
C ASP A 796 25.02 -15.07 -6.89
N THR A 797 24.56 -16.02 -6.08
CA THR A 797 25.30 -16.53 -4.92
C THR A 797 26.72 -17.00 -5.27
N GLY A 798 26.90 -17.63 -6.43
CA GLY A 798 28.22 -18.10 -6.87
C GLY A 798 29.17 -16.94 -7.16
N THR A 799 28.67 -15.89 -7.82
CA THR A 799 29.41 -14.65 -8.05
C THR A 799 29.75 -13.92 -6.75
N LEU A 800 28.83 -13.90 -5.78
CA LEU A 800 29.09 -13.31 -4.45
C LEU A 800 30.23 -14.02 -3.72
N TYR A 801 30.28 -15.36 -3.76
CA TYR A 801 31.38 -16.10 -3.15
C TYR A 801 32.73 -15.81 -3.83
N ARG A 802 32.75 -15.73 -5.17
CA ARG A 802 34.00 -15.39 -5.90
C ARG A 802 34.45 -13.96 -5.63
N LEU A 803 33.52 -13.00 -5.52
CA LEU A 803 33.83 -11.64 -5.13
C LEU A 803 34.31 -11.55 -3.69
N ALA A 804 33.68 -12.27 -2.76
CA ALA A 804 34.09 -12.32 -1.36
C ALA A 804 35.53 -12.84 -1.22
N ASP A 805 35.85 -13.91 -1.93
CA ASP A 805 37.18 -14.51 -1.96
C ASP A 805 38.22 -13.54 -2.56
N ALA A 806 37.94 -12.99 -3.74
CA ALA A 806 38.82 -12.01 -4.40
C ALA A 806 39.06 -10.74 -3.56
N LEU A 807 38.06 -10.30 -2.81
CA LEU A 807 38.09 -9.10 -1.97
C LEU A 807 38.47 -9.38 -0.51
N ARG A 808 38.88 -10.61 -0.20
CA ARG A 808 39.29 -11.08 1.14
C ARG A 808 38.31 -10.64 2.22
N THR A 809 37.03 -10.98 2.02
CA THR A 809 35.89 -10.67 2.89
C THR A 809 34.89 -11.83 2.85
N THR A 810 33.80 -11.75 3.60
CA THR A 810 32.73 -12.76 3.53
C THR A 810 31.55 -12.28 2.69
N VAL A 811 30.76 -13.22 2.17
CA VAL A 811 29.48 -12.91 1.51
C VAL A 811 28.55 -12.12 2.45
N SER A 812 28.57 -12.43 3.75
CA SER A 812 27.79 -11.73 4.77
C SER A 812 28.19 -10.25 4.90
N GLU A 813 29.49 -9.95 4.87
CA GLU A 813 30.02 -8.58 4.94
C GLU A 813 29.76 -7.79 3.64
N LEU A 814 29.92 -8.43 2.48
CA LEU A 814 29.57 -7.84 1.18
C LEU A 814 28.08 -7.54 1.04
N LEU A 815 27.20 -8.35 1.64
CA LEU A 815 25.75 -8.13 1.66
C LEU A 815 25.27 -7.28 2.83
N GLY A 816 26.16 -6.89 3.75
CA GLY A 816 25.85 -6.00 4.88
C GLY A 816 25.11 -6.65 6.05
N ALA A 817 25.09 -7.97 6.15
CA ALA A 817 24.55 -8.66 7.32
C ALA A 817 25.55 -8.55 8.49
N GLY A 818 25.22 -7.71 9.48
CA GLY A 818 25.98 -7.54 10.73
C GLY A 818 25.93 -6.14 11.37
N HIS A 819 25.55 -5.10 10.64
CA HIS A 819 25.74 -3.71 11.11
C HIS A 819 24.73 -3.19 12.16
N ASP A 820 23.60 -3.86 12.40
CA ASP A 820 22.56 -3.43 13.36
C ASP A 820 22.48 -4.32 14.62
N ARG A 821 23.48 -5.18 14.88
CA ARG A 821 23.51 -6.01 16.10
C ARG A 821 24.52 -5.44 17.09
N PRO A 822 24.22 -5.45 18.41
CA PRO A 822 25.23 -5.15 19.42
C PRO A 822 26.41 -6.13 19.28
N PRO A 823 27.66 -5.65 19.41
CA PRO A 823 28.83 -6.51 19.32
C PRO A 823 28.81 -7.62 20.37
N GLY A 824 29.45 -8.77 20.07
CA GLY A 824 29.68 -9.84 21.04
C GLY A 824 28.64 -10.97 21.10
N ARG A 825 27.74 -11.12 20.11
CA ARG A 825 26.72 -12.21 20.07
C ARG A 825 27.19 -13.55 19.50
N GLY A 826 28.49 -13.76 19.33
CA GLY A 826 29.07 -15.02 18.86
C GLY A 826 29.45 -15.99 19.99
N PRO A 827 29.59 -17.30 19.74
CA PRO A 827 30.15 -18.24 20.71
C PRO A 827 31.59 -17.84 21.07
N ALA A 828 32.02 -18.11 22.31
CA ALA A 828 33.38 -17.79 22.77
C ALA A 828 34.45 -18.38 21.84
N MET A 829 35.57 -17.66 21.67
CA MET A 829 36.78 -18.17 21.00
C MET A 829 37.38 -19.33 21.80
N ALA A 830 38.06 -20.27 21.15
CA ALA A 830 38.84 -21.29 21.85
C ALA A 830 40.10 -20.63 22.46
N HIS A 831 40.31 -20.79 23.76
CA HIS A 831 41.47 -20.25 24.52
C HIS A 831 41.66 -18.71 24.43
N PRO A 832 40.65 -17.88 24.79
CA PRO A 832 40.80 -16.43 24.74
C PRO A 832 41.81 -15.95 25.79
N THR A 833 42.79 -15.15 25.36
CA THR A 833 43.75 -14.50 26.27
C THR A 833 43.43 -13.02 26.38
N LEU A 834 43.30 -12.53 27.63
CA LEU A 834 43.16 -11.10 27.92
C LEU A 834 44.52 -10.56 28.37
N GLU A 835 45.18 -9.84 27.48
CA GLU A 835 46.49 -9.24 27.69
C GLU A 835 46.37 -7.81 28.24
N ARG A 836 47.26 -7.44 29.17
CA ARG A 836 47.44 -6.04 29.58
C ARG A 836 48.40 -5.36 28.61
N LEU A 837 47.99 -4.23 28.05
CA LEU A 837 48.85 -3.44 27.19
C LEU A 837 49.70 -2.48 28.04
N GLU A 838 50.96 -2.31 27.63
CA GLU A 838 51.86 -1.28 28.17
C GLU A 838 51.43 0.12 27.68
N GLU A 839 51.83 1.16 28.43
CA GLU A 839 51.40 2.54 28.19
C GLU A 839 51.77 3.05 26.78
N ASP A 840 53.01 2.78 26.33
CA ASP A 840 53.47 3.13 24.99
C ASP A 840 52.65 2.46 23.87
N GLU A 841 52.13 1.25 24.12
CA GLU A 841 51.25 0.57 23.18
C GLU A 841 49.85 1.18 23.15
N CYS A 842 49.32 1.55 24.32
CA CYS A 842 48.05 2.26 24.41
C CYS A 842 48.10 3.60 23.65
N LEU A 843 49.18 4.36 23.83
CA LEU A 843 49.40 5.64 23.12
C LEU A 843 49.49 5.44 21.61
N ARG A 844 50.19 4.40 21.13
CA ARG A 844 50.25 4.06 19.70
C ARG A 844 48.87 3.72 19.11
N LEU A 845 48.00 3.06 19.88
CA LEU A 845 46.67 2.67 19.41
C LEU A 845 45.70 3.85 19.27
N ILE A 846 45.82 4.86 20.12
CA ILE A 846 44.94 6.06 20.09
C ILE A 846 45.52 7.23 19.27
N ALA A 847 46.83 7.22 18.98
CA ALA A 847 47.51 8.27 18.21
C ALA A 847 46.85 8.65 16.87
N PRO A 848 46.27 7.72 16.08
CA PRO A 848 45.63 8.06 14.80
C PRO A 848 44.37 8.94 14.92
N GLY A 849 43.83 9.15 16.13
CA GLY A 849 42.56 9.84 16.34
C GLY A 849 41.35 9.01 15.88
N GLY A 850 40.18 9.63 15.85
CA GLY A 850 38.95 8.96 15.41
C GLY A 850 37.77 9.26 16.34
N ILE A 851 36.98 8.23 16.68
CA ILE A 851 35.89 8.36 17.67
C ILE A 851 36.34 7.73 18.98
N GLY A 852 36.16 8.47 20.07
CA GLY A 852 36.23 7.94 21.42
C GLY A 852 34.95 8.21 22.19
N ARG A 853 34.88 7.72 23.42
CA ARG A 853 33.76 7.93 24.35
C ARG A 853 34.29 8.66 25.57
N VAL A 854 33.71 9.82 25.86
CA VAL A 854 34.03 10.57 27.07
C VAL A 854 33.01 10.26 28.16
N ALA A 855 33.49 9.83 29.32
CA ALA A 855 32.73 9.50 30.50
C ALA A 855 33.00 10.52 31.61
N PHE A 856 31.94 11.16 32.10
CA PHE A 856 32.01 12.18 33.14
C PHE A 856 30.73 12.16 33.99
N ASP A 857 30.80 12.67 35.21
CA ASP A 857 29.64 12.75 36.09
C ASP A 857 28.83 14.00 35.73
N GLY A 858 27.63 13.81 35.20
CA GLY A 858 26.71 14.90 34.89
C GLY A 858 25.60 15.03 35.94
N PRO A 859 24.68 16.01 35.80
CA PRO A 859 23.59 16.26 36.75
C PRO A 859 22.63 15.09 37.00
N LEU A 860 22.56 14.13 36.06
CA LEU A 860 21.71 12.94 36.10
C LEU A 860 22.49 11.66 36.45
N GLY A 861 23.79 11.77 36.78
CA GLY A 861 24.71 10.66 37.03
C GLY A 861 25.76 10.47 35.92
N PRO A 862 26.49 9.34 35.93
CA PRO A 862 27.54 9.05 34.96
C PRO A 862 27.01 9.11 33.53
N THR A 863 27.62 9.99 32.73
CA THR A 863 27.23 10.29 31.35
C THR A 863 28.35 9.91 30.41
N VAL A 864 28.04 9.15 29.36
CA VAL A 864 29.01 8.74 28.34
C VAL A 864 28.58 9.28 26.98
N LEU A 865 29.45 10.06 26.32
CA LEU A 865 29.16 10.67 25.02
C LEU A 865 30.22 10.28 23.98
N PRO A 866 29.83 9.93 22.75
CA PRO A 866 30.79 9.74 21.66
C PRO A 866 31.31 11.10 21.19
N VAL A 867 32.62 11.21 20.97
CA VAL A 867 33.29 12.42 20.47
C VAL A 867 34.32 12.06 19.41
N ASN A 868 34.43 12.89 18.38
CA ASN A 868 35.58 12.83 17.48
C ASN A 868 36.77 13.51 18.16
N TYR A 869 37.92 12.86 18.19
CA TYR A 869 39.13 13.34 18.86
C TYR A 869 40.36 13.23 17.96
N THR A 870 41.38 14.00 18.32
CA THR A 870 42.75 13.85 17.85
C THR A 870 43.71 13.86 19.03
N MET A 871 44.95 13.40 18.81
CA MET A 871 46.04 13.57 19.77
C MET A 871 46.84 14.83 19.40
N HIS A 872 47.04 15.73 20.35
CA HIS A 872 47.84 16.94 20.18
C HIS A 872 48.77 17.14 21.39
N GLU A 873 50.08 17.16 21.13
CA GLU A 873 51.13 17.28 22.17
C GLU A 873 50.95 16.31 23.36
N GLY A 874 50.56 15.06 23.07
CA GLY A 874 50.32 14.03 24.10
C GLY A 874 48.98 14.13 24.81
N ASN A 875 48.14 15.12 24.48
CA ASN A 875 46.80 15.29 25.04
C ASN A 875 45.72 14.83 24.06
N ILE A 876 44.57 14.40 24.61
CA ILE A 876 43.37 14.11 23.81
C ILE A 876 42.59 15.41 23.63
N VAL A 877 42.31 15.79 22.39
CA VAL A 877 41.56 17.02 22.08
C VAL A 877 40.30 16.69 21.29
N PHE A 878 39.15 17.21 21.73
CA PHE A 878 37.87 17.06 21.04
C PHE A 878 37.02 18.34 21.11
N ARG A 879 35.94 18.40 20.31
CA ARG A 879 35.06 19.56 20.23
C ARG A 879 33.70 19.32 20.88
N THR A 880 33.21 20.31 21.64
CA THR A 880 31.89 20.30 22.27
C THR A 880 31.06 21.55 21.93
N ALA A 881 29.74 21.46 22.13
CA ALA A 881 28.81 22.57 21.96
C ALA A 881 28.78 23.45 23.21
N ALA A 882 28.69 24.77 23.01
CA ALA A 882 28.44 25.70 24.11
C ALA A 882 27.05 25.42 24.72
N GLY A 883 26.95 25.39 26.05
CA GLY A 883 25.76 24.99 26.79
C GLY A 883 25.42 23.49 26.73
N GLY A 884 26.28 22.67 26.11
CA GLY A 884 26.14 21.21 26.10
C GLY A 884 26.56 20.58 27.43
N PRO A 885 26.20 19.31 27.71
CA PRO A 885 26.47 18.65 28.99
C PRO A 885 27.94 18.73 29.46
N MET A 886 28.89 18.57 28.54
CA MET A 886 30.33 18.70 28.84
C MET A 886 30.77 20.14 29.13
N ASP A 887 30.22 21.14 28.42
CA ASP A 887 30.55 22.55 28.66
C ASP A 887 29.97 23.02 30.00
N THR A 888 28.75 22.59 30.34
CA THR A 888 28.13 22.87 31.64
C THR A 888 28.95 22.28 32.78
N GLU A 889 29.44 21.06 32.63
CA GLU A 889 30.26 20.40 33.65
C GLU A 889 31.62 21.08 33.82
N LEU A 890 32.31 21.38 32.71
CA LEU A 890 33.60 22.06 32.77
C LEU A 890 33.53 23.48 33.35
N ARG A 891 32.36 24.13 33.27
CA ARG A 891 32.10 25.46 33.87
C ARG A 891 31.58 25.41 35.31
N SER A 892 30.99 24.29 35.75
CA SER A 892 30.48 24.14 37.12
C SER A 892 31.60 23.81 38.12
N GLY A 893 32.79 23.43 37.64
CA GLY A 893 33.98 23.23 38.45
C GLY A 893 34.38 24.48 39.25
N SER A 894 34.76 24.29 40.52
CA SER A 894 35.32 25.37 41.34
C SER A 894 36.68 25.80 40.81
N GLU A 895 36.95 27.10 40.79
CA GLU A 895 38.24 27.66 40.37
C GLU A 895 39.39 26.98 41.13
N GLY A 896 40.30 26.32 40.40
CA GLY A 896 41.43 25.57 40.97
C GLY A 896 41.19 24.08 41.25
N VAL A 897 40.04 23.50 40.85
CA VAL A 897 39.77 22.05 40.97
C VAL A 897 39.71 21.40 39.59
N ASP A 898 40.60 20.43 39.35
CA ASP A 898 40.63 19.65 38.11
C ASP A 898 39.45 18.68 38.01
N ILE A 899 38.63 18.81 36.95
CA ILE A 899 37.57 17.85 36.65
C ILE A 899 38.17 16.64 35.96
N LYS A 900 38.23 15.52 36.67
CA LYS A 900 38.74 14.26 36.13
C LYS A 900 37.65 13.52 35.36
N ILE A 901 37.96 13.12 34.13
CA ILE A 901 37.06 12.37 33.27
C ILE A 901 37.73 11.07 32.80
N GLY A 902 36.90 10.11 32.41
CA GLY A 902 37.33 8.92 31.67
C GLY A 902 37.19 9.14 30.17
N PHE A 903 38.12 8.61 29.39
CA PHE A 903 38.06 8.60 27.94
C PHE A 903 38.43 7.21 27.42
N GLU A 904 37.52 6.60 26.66
CA GLU A 904 37.68 5.26 26.13
C GLU A 904 37.74 5.25 24.61
N VAL A 905 38.66 4.46 24.07
CA VAL A 905 38.71 4.09 22.66
C VAL A 905 38.83 2.59 22.57
N ASP A 906 38.01 1.97 21.73
CA ASP A 906 38.04 0.54 21.50
C ASP A 906 38.00 0.20 20.01
N ARG A 907 38.44 -1.01 19.71
CA ARG A 907 38.26 -1.63 18.40
C ARG A 907 37.98 -3.09 18.59
N LEU A 908 36.84 -3.54 18.08
CA LEU A 908 36.42 -4.93 18.08
C LEU A 908 36.41 -5.47 16.64
N ASP A 909 37.02 -6.63 16.43
CA ASP A 909 36.94 -7.42 15.21
C ASP A 909 36.07 -8.65 15.51
N GLU A 910 34.79 -8.58 15.16
CA GLU A 910 33.83 -9.66 15.44
C GLU A 910 34.12 -10.95 14.66
N ALA A 911 34.76 -10.84 13.49
CA ALA A 911 35.09 -12.00 12.66
C ALA A 911 36.22 -12.81 13.30
N ARG A 912 37.24 -12.12 13.82
CA ARG A 912 38.37 -12.76 14.50
C ARG A 912 38.12 -13.01 15.99
N ARG A 913 37.10 -12.36 16.57
CA ARG A 913 36.80 -12.36 18.01
C ARG A 913 37.97 -11.80 18.82
N GLU A 914 38.63 -10.80 18.23
CA GLU A 914 39.76 -10.09 18.79
C GLU A 914 39.41 -8.63 18.94
N GLY A 915 40.15 -7.92 19.79
CA GLY A 915 39.94 -6.49 19.94
C GLY A 915 40.81 -5.92 21.04
N TRP A 916 40.78 -4.60 21.15
CA TRP A 916 41.46 -3.90 22.21
C TRP A 916 40.61 -2.74 22.71
N SER A 917 40.82 -2.37 23.96
CA SER A 917 40.29 -1.14 24.54
C SER A 917 41.40 -0.40 25.30
N VAL A 918 41.39 0.92 25.19
CA VAL A 918 42.27 1.83 25.93
C VAL A 918 41.38 2.78 26.71
N MET A 919 41.63 2.87 28.01
CA MET A 919 40.99 3.78 28.94
C MET A 919 42.02 4.78 29.44
N VAL A 920 41.72 6.06 29.27
CA VAL A 920 42.51 7.18 29.76
C VAL A 920 41.73 7.92 30.84
N HIS A 921 42.36 8.18 31.97
CA HIS A 921 41.84 9.05 33.02
C HIS A 921 42.72 10.29 33.12
N GLY A 922 42.09 11.46 33.17
CA GLY A 922 42.82 12.72 33.14
C GLY A 922 41.94 13.92 33.46
N PRO A 923 42.53 15.04 33.91
CA PRO A 923 41.82 16.29 34.04
C PRO A 923 41.45 16.82 32.65
N ALA A 924 40.23 17.34 32.56
CA ALA A 924 39.72 17.98 31.35
C ALA A 924 39.54 19.47 31.56
N HIS A 925 39.96 20.23 30.55
CA HIS A 925 39.87 21.69 30.56
C HIS A 925 39.38 22.20 29.21
N HIS A 926 38.69 23.34 29.24
CA HIS A 926 38.55 24.14 28.03
C HIS A 926 39.92 24.62 27.58
N VAL A 927 40.18 24.47 26.29
CA VAL A 927 41.35 25.12 25.69
C VAL A 927 41.09 26.63 25.67
N PRO A 928 42.03 27.46 26.19
CA PRO A 928 41.92 28.91 26.12
C PRO A 928 41.73 29.41 24.68
N PRO A 929 40.96 30.49 24.44
CA PRO A 929 40.75 31.02 23.09
C PRO A 929 42.03 31.36 22.32
N GLU A 930 43.10 31.75 23.02
CA GLU A 930 44.42 32.04 22.45
C GLU A 930 45.18 30.79 21.96
N GLU A 931 44.96 29.61 22.56
CA GLU A 931 45.50 28.31 22.10
C GLU A 931 44.58 27.63 21.07
N ALA A 932 43.32 28.07 20.96
CA ALA A 932 42.32 27.46 20.08
C ALA A 932 42.60 27.70 18.58
N GLU A 933 43.29 28.79 18.23
CA GLU A 933 43.71 29.07 16.84
C GLU A 933 44.80 28.11 16.36
N GLU A 934 45.71 27.68 17.24
CA GLU A 934 46.76 26.70 16.93
C GLU A 934 46.16 25.29 16.72
N LEU A 935 45.13 24.96 17.50
CA LEU A 935 44.37 23.71 17.38
C LEU A 935 43.37 23.67 16.21
N ALA A 936 43.08 24.80 15.57
CA ALA A 936 42.28 24.84 14.34
C ALA A 936 42.95 24.06 13.19
N GLY A 937 44.28 23.91 13.22
CA GLY A 937 45.04 23.07 12.30
C GLY A 937 45.07 21.57 12.61
N ALA A 938 44.57 21.13 13.78
CA ALA A 938 44.64 19.75 14.25
C ALA A 938 43.53 18.81 13.72
N ASP A 939 42.72 19.28 12.76
CA ASP A 939 41.71 18.55 11.98
C ASP A 939 40.69 17.68 12.76
N VAL A 940 40.19 18.18 13.89
CA VAL A 940 39.10 17.53 14.63
C VAL A 940 37.73 17.94 14.06
N THR A 941 37.15 17.08 13.22
CA THR A 941 35.81 17.29 12.65
C THR A 941 34.75 16.43 13.37
N PRO A 942 33.80 17.03 14.11
CA PRO A 942 32.74 16.27 14.78
C PRO A 942 31.70 15.74 13.79
N TRP A 943 31.30 14.47 13.96
CA TRP A 943 30.25 13.84 13.15
C TRP A 943 28.85 14.25 13.61
N ALA A 944 28.68 14.58 14.89
CA ALA A 944 27.43 15.08 15.43
C ALA A 944 27.18 16.52 14.92
N GLY A 945 26.06 16.73 14.23
CA GLY A 945 25.67 18.04 13.69
C GLY A 945 25.51 19.14 14.75
N GLY A 946 25.51 20.40 14.30
CA GLY A 946 25.44 21.61 15.14
C GLY A 946 26.79 22.33 15.29
N GLU A 947 26.77 23.59 15.72
CA GLU A 947 28.00 24.36 15.95
C GLU A 947 28.70 23.94 17.25
N ARG A 948 29.88 23.31 17.12
CA ARG A 948 30.70 22.85 18.26
C ARG A 948 32.01 23.62 18.33
N ARG A 949 31.96 24.87 18.79
CA ARG A 949 33.09 25.82 18.72
C ARG A 949 34.10 25.68 19.86
N LEU A 950 33.80 24.93 20.91
CA LEU A 950 34.65 24.82 22.10
C LEU A 950 35.55 23.59 22.01
N TYR A 951 36.85 23.79 22.21
CA TYR A 951 37.83 22.71 22.34
C TYR A 951 37.96 22.30 23.81
N VAL A 952 38.03 21.00 24.02
CA VAL A 952 38.31 20.37 25.32
C VAL A 952 39.57 19.55 25.19
N ARG A 953 40.48 19.73 26.13
CA ARG A 953 41.73 18.98 26.24
C ARG A 953 41.67 18.08 27.47
N ILE A 954 42.04 16.82 27.31
CA ILE A 954 42.24 15.85 28.40
C ILE A 954 43.73 15.56 28.49
N ALA A 955 44.33 15.86 29.65
CA ALA A 955 45.72 15.50 29.93
C ALA A 955 45.78 14.09 30.52
N PRO A 956 46.41 13.10 29.86
CA PRO A 956 46.48 11.74 30.40
C PRO A 956 47.23 11.69 31.73
N HIS A 957 46.57 11.27 32.81
CA HIS A 957 47.21 10.99 34.11
C HIS A 957 47.40 9.48 34.33
N GLN A 958 46.50 8.67 33.80
CA GLN A 958 46.60 7.22 33.85
C GLN A 958 46.05 6.64 32.55
N ILE A 959 46.83 5.79 31.91
CA ILE A 959 46.45 5.06 30.71
C ILE A 959 46.48 3.57 31.02
N THR A 960 45.40 2.87 30.68
CA THR A 960 45.32 1.41 30.80
C THR A 960 44.75 0.82 29.52
N GLY A 961 45.31 -0.30 29.06
CA GLY A 961 44.79 -0.99 27.88
C GLY A 961 44.64 -2.48 28.09
N ARG A 962 43.68 -3.06 27.39
CA ARG A 962 43.43 -4.50 27.33
C ARG A 962 43.33 -4.94 25.88
N ARG A 963 43.84 -6.13 25.57
CA ARG A 963 43.65 -6.79 24.27
C ARG A 963 43.12 -8.19 24.48
N ILE A 964 42.11 -8.56 23.71
CA ILE A 964 41.61 -9.93 23.61
C ILE A 964 42.10 -10.49 22.28
N HIS A 965 42.78 -11.63 22.32
CA HIS A 965 43.23 -12.36 21.13
C HIS A 965 43.26 -13.87 21.37
N GLY A 966 43.30 -14.63 20.28
CA GLY A 966 43.43 -16.09 20.29
C GLY A 966 44.89 -16.52 20.19
N VAL A 967 45.23 -17.67 20.77
CA VAL A 967 46.57 -18.28 20.65
C VAL A 967 46.74 -19.02 19.32
#